data_AF-A0AAW6RID9-F1
#
_entry.id   AF-A0AAW6RID9-F1
#
_cell.length_a   1.000
_cell.length_b   1.000
_cell.length_c   1.000
_cell.angle_alpha   90.00
_cell.angle_beta   90.00
_cell.angle_gamma   90.00
#
_symmetry.space_group_name_H-M   'P 1'
#
loop_
_entity.id
_entity.type
_entity.pdbx_description
1 polymer ?
#
loop_
_entity_poly.entity_id
_entity_poly.type
_entity_poly.pdbx_seq_one_letter_code
_entity_poly.pdbx_strand_id
1 'polypeptide(L)'
;MRQPNLHAGKSDAPPPERYVQHEVQKNENLTEIAHRYQTSTPMLEAANPQLNNPDALEIGQKLNVPIGANYGTEPTRDVLEPGQTLTDMAREHPNVSARDIARANRSNVPNSNRVQAGQELWVPAQKDASPLEQKVQATDQAQASLDHAQQRYDSLPPDAHPAVREDAHRSVQTAQGNLNQAVREELDLRAKDATPPEGAWSNDEERYAAAGAQLKERYQADAGATKQLDTALQTLANERYRASPAGQAEEIVTQATAAGKSPEQQMQELSKRLADAPPEVKSAVAASPKGQQMLQDAANWATEPLAGGDAQQAERDHGTPLAAGIQSAERLEQVTRGLPPDMAAQFTGKAMPTIEAFSGSFKEHYSTLHSPFTDDGFQNLMKAMDRGIDTPQGQINMQKLAAQNVWDRTAMHQHIAEGGRPAYALEWAKQQGVDIDAVKQDIRSAMKTYASSIDQTGKAYAEHMSELGWLVANHGGAMTPEQLEQAIAQYAKEKGPEWEAKGNELKARLVAHGEKLAGQIADLDPEGGGAEIAKEILSNPSAQLAFSSAVQSNPELLAGAQGEKVANFFSNPGVQAKLGDQGRKLVNELASAYAKGVVLDKIGNLDPSDAASVASAKQALTGLKDSRFAKLLGLSPSQMDEVVSALENTIPKAGESADDIAKRTSALDTKLNGIKGLNGSTAAGRLIRGLGIALSGVSFLASTGKAINDPTVKNGLQAIVGAAGLGQRGSELLVAIGKVDADSALGKLGGKTAGKVLGAVGAALDVWSMGESFASGDIPSGVLYGTSAAGGLMATFGAGSMAGPIGIGLVVVSVIGLGIWNSVKEANKHEPGSDGGASLRFLQNAGISEAAAQELVNQNGKGHSPVPLLLRYAEHKGLDMQKPEDQKKFVDWLNHMPHDKLVNLRDRLHQTLDYNDGNMEKFPAAKEGDDRWKPVQKVPTGGPGYGTMDVNIPPSSAAQMDKVLTHLGLPVLTP
;
A
#
# COMPACT_ATOMS: atom_id res chain seq x y z
N MET A 1 27.64 -57.51 -5.55
CA MET A 1 27.56 -58.61 -4.57
C MET A 1 26.15 -59.16 -4.61
N ARG A 2 25.93 -60.48 -4.62
CA ARG A 2 24.58 -61.07 -4.61
C ARG A 2 23.88 -60.66 -3.29
N GLN A 3 22.67 -60.13 -3.37
CA GLN A 3 21.86 -59.85 -2.17
C GLN A 3 21.74 -61.16 -1.38
N PRO A 4 22.08 -61.16 -0.08
CA PRO A 4 21.94 -62.36 0.71
C PRO A 4 20.46 -62.76 0.80
N ASN A 5 20.21 -64.06 0.94
CA ASN A 5 18.87 -64.62 0.88
C ASN A 5 18.12 -64.33 2.20
N LEU A 6 17.68 -63.09 2.41
CA LEU A 6 17.19 -62.53 3.69
C LEU A 6 15.88 -63.16 4.19
N HIS A 7 15.12 -63.84 3.32
CA HIS A 7 13.80 -64.42 3.65
C HIS A 7 13.64 -65.91 3.32
N ALA A 8 14.72 -66.71 3.39
CA ALA A 8 14.68 -68.18 3.25
C ALA A 8 13.78 -68.69 2.09
N GLY A 9 13.77 -68.00 0.94
CA GLY A 9 13.01 -68.41 -0.25
C GLY A 9 11.59 -67.87 -0.43
N LYS A 10 11.16 -66.79 0.23
CA LYS A 10 9.91 -66.07 -0.10
C LYS A 10 10.19 -64.90 -1.08
N SER A 11 9.62 -64.90 -2.29
CA SER A 11 9.91 -63.89 -3.34
C SER A 11 9.14 -62.56 -3.24
N ASP A 12 8.19 -62.45 -2.31
CA ASP A 12 7.20 -61.35 -2.32
C ASP A 12 7.46 -60.26 -1.26
N ALA A 13 8.66 -60.23 -0.66
CA ALA A 13 9.05 -59.17 0.26
C ALA A 13 9.71 -57.99 -0.50
N PRO A 14 9.33 -56.72 -0.24
CA PRO A 14 10.00 -55.56 -0.84
C PRO A 14 11.50 -55.57 -0.48
N PRO A 15 12.40 -54.96 -1.28
CA PRO A 15 13.80 -54.80 -0.87
C PRO A 15 13.90 -53.96 0.43
N PRO A 16 14.97 -54.13 1.24
CA PRO A 16 15.20 -53.24 2.38
C PRO A 16 15.24 -51.78 1.92
N GLU A 17 14.61 -50.89 2.66
CA GLU A 17 14.61 -49.44 2.40
C GLU A 17 16.05 -48.89 2.39
N ARG A 18 16.88 -49.41 3.31
CA ARG A 18 18.31 -49.10 3.41
C ARG A 18 19.04 -50.10 4.31
N TYR A 19 20.36 -50.02 4.33
CA TYR A 19 21.22 -50.70 5.30
C TYR A 19 21.84 -49.70 6.26
N VAL A 20 21.81 -50.01 7.56
CA VAL A 20 22.52 -49.27 8.60
C VAL A 20 23.80 -50.02 8.96
N GLN A 21 24.92 -49.30 9.07
CA GLN A 21 26.18 -49.87 9.53
C GLN A 21 26.25 -49.78 11.06
N HIS A 22 26.20 -50.93 11.72
CA HIS A 22 26.32 -51.07 13.16
C HIS A 22 27.76 -51.44 13.55
N GLU A 23 28.37 -50.68 14.47
CA GLU A 23 29.69 -50.98 15.01
C GLU A 23 29.56 -51.66 16.39
N VAL A 24 30.01 -52.91 16.48
CA VAL A 24 29.88 -53.76 17.67
C VAL A 24 30.60 -53.13 18.86
N GLN A 25 29.87 -52.96 19.96
CA GLN A 25 30.39 -52.41 21.21
C GLN A 25 30.83 -53.51 22.19
N LYS A 26 31.49 -53.10 23.28
CA LYS A 26 31.96 -54.00 24.33
C LYS A 26 30.79 -54.81 24.91
N ASN A 27 30.96 -56.13 24.95
CA ASN A 27 29.99 -57.11 25.47
C ASN A 27 28.69 -57.29 24.66
N GLU A 28 28.58 -56.72 23.46
CA GLU A 28 27.45 -56.98 22.56
C GLU A 28 27.57 -58.35 21.88
N ASN A 29 26.42 -58.91 21.52
CA ASN A 29 26.32 -60.12 20.71
C ASN A 29 25.22 -59.94 19.64
N LEU A 30 25.20 -60.81 18.63
CA LEU A 30 24.22 -60.74 17.53
C LEU A 30 22.76 -60.76 18.01
N THR A 31 22.46 -61.42 19.13
CA THR A 31 21.10 -61.48 19.67
C THR A 31 20.66 -60.12 20.22
N GLU A 32 21.54 -59.42 20.94
CA GLU A 32 21.28 -58.06 21.42
C GLU A 32 21.11 -57.08 20.27
N ILE A 33 21.97 -57.17 19.24
CA ILE A 33 21.89 -56.33 18.04
C ILE A 33 20.58 -56.62 17.28
N ALA A 34 20.20 -57.88 17.12
CA ALA A 34 18.93 -58.25 16.49
C ALA A 34 17.73 -57.65 17.23
N HIS A 35 17.72 -57.74 18.58
CA HIS A 35 16.67 -57.10 19.39
C HIS A 35 16.66 -55.59 19.25
N ARG A 36 17.83 -54.95 19.20
CA ARG A 36 17.95 -53.49 19.08
C ARG A 36 17.35 -52.98 17.78
N TYR A 37 17.57 -53.66 16.67
CA TYR A 37 17.05 -53.27 15.36
C TYR A 37 15.71 -53.92 15.00
N GLN A 38 15.00 -54.52 15.97
CA GLN A 38 13.77 -55.29 15.76
C GLN A 38 13.85 -56.28 14.58
N THR A 39 15.00 -56.90 14.39
CA THR A 39 15.26 -57.88 13.33
C THR A 39 15.53 -59.25 13.95
N SER A 40 16.06 -60.20 13.16
CA SER A 40 16.39 -61.54 13.63
C SER A 40 17.87 -61.88 13.39
N THR A 41 18.44 -62.72 14.27
CA THR A 41 19.80 -63.24 14.12
C THR A 41 20.05 -63.86 12.75
N PRO A 42 19.14 -64.70 12.20
CA PRO A 42 19.30 -65.23 10.84
C PRO A 42 19.35 -64.15 9.74
N MET A 43 18.61 -63.04 9.89
CA MET A 43 18.65 -61.93 8.93
C MET A 43 19.95 -61.14 9.02
N LEU A 44 20.48 -60.94 10.23
CA LEU A 44 21.80 -60.33 10.42
C LEU A 44 22.92 -61.21 9.88
N GLU A 45 22.88 -62.52 10.12
CA GLU A 45 23.83 -63.48 9.57
C GLU A 45 23.79 -63.51 8.04
N ALA A 46 22.58 -63.53 7.46
CA ALA A 46 22.41 -63.44 6.02
C ALA A 46 22.98 -62.12 5.49
N ALA A 47 22.65 -60.97 6.10
CA ALA A 47 23.18 -59.66 5.70
C ALA A 47 24.71 -59.53 5.85
N ASN A 48 25.33 -60.37 6.68
CA ASN A 48 26.76 -60.34 7.00
C ASN A 48 27.44 -61.70 6.76
N PRO A 49 27.50 -62.17 5.50
CA PRO A 49 28.10 -63.47 5.17
C PRO A 49 29.60 -63.56 5.49
N GLN A 50 30.24 -62.43 5.81
CA GLN A 50 31.64 -62.36 6.24
C GLN A 50 31.88 -62.85 7.68
N LEU A 51 30.84 -63.11 8.48
CA LEU A 51 30.98 -63.58 9.86
C LEU A 51 31.33 -65.08 9.90
N ASN A 52 32.57 -65.39 10.27
CA ASN A 52 33.06 -66.78 10.35
C ASN A 52 32.53 -67.55 11.57
N ASN A 53 32.27 -66.84 12.69
CA ASN A 53 31.68 -67.40 13.90
C ASN A 53 30.68 -66.39 14.50
N PRO A 54 29.36 -66.61 14.33
CA PRO A 54 28.32 -65.71 14.86
C PRO A 54 28.36 -65.49 16.39
N ASP A 55 28.94 -66.44 17.14
CA ASP A 55 29.03 -66.36 18.60
C ASP A 55 30.27 -65.56 19.10
N ALA A 56 31.15 -65.13 18.19
CA ALA A 56 32.39 -64.42 18.52
C ALA A 56 32.52 -63.13 17.71
N LEU A 57 31.87 -62.05 18.18
CA LEU A 57 32.02 -60.71 17.61
C LEU A 57 33.20 -59.94 18.22
N GLU A 58 33.92 -59.18 17.41
CA GLU A 58 35.01 -58.30 17.86
C GLU A 58 34.52 -56.87 18.10
N ILE A 59 35.04 -56.21 19.12
CA ILE A 59 34.73 -54.79 19.39
C ILE A 59 35.23 -53.94 18.21
N GLY A 60 34.38 -53.07 17.68
CA GLY A 60 34.67 -52.24 16.49
C GLY A 60 34.34 -52.93 15.16
N GLN A 61 33.88 -54.18 15.18
CA GLN A 61 33.46 -54.89 13.97
C GLN A 61 32.20 -54.26 13.38
N LYS A 62 32.18 -54.02 12.06
CA LYS A 62 31.06 -53.39 11.36
C LYS A 62 30.11 -54.42 10.75
N LEU A 63 28.84 -54.33 11.09
CA LEU A 63 27.75 -55.19 10.62
C LEU A 63 26.75 -54.37 9.79
N ASN A 64 26.29 -54.92 8.68
CA ASN A 64 25.19 -54.37 7.88
C ASN A 64 23.86 -54.85 8.45
N VAL A 65 22.96 -53.92 8.77
CA VAL A 65 21.63 -54.22 9.29
C VAL A 65 20.56 -53.76 8.29
N PRO A 66 19.73 -54.67 7.75
CA PRO A 66 18.66 -54.30 6.84
C PRO A 66 17.48 -53.63 7.58
N ILE A 67 17.01 -52.49 7.07
CA ILE A 67 15.89 -51.71 7.60
C ILE A 67 14.74 -51.67 6.59
N GLY A 68 13.50 -51.74 7.06
CA GLY A 68 12.29 -51.58 6.26
C GLY A 68 11.17 -52.55 6.63
N ALA A 69 10.04 -52.45 5.94
CA ALA A 69 8.89 -53.33 6.16
C ALA A 69 9.28 -54.82 6.03
N ASN A 70 9.02 -55.60 7.10
CA ASN A 70 9.40 -57.02 7.26
C ASN A 70 10.90 -57.30 7.48
N TYR A 71 11.76 -56.28 7.65
CA TYR A 71 13.17 -56.45 7.99
C TYR A 71 13.49 -56.11 9.43
N GLY A 72 13.52 -54.82 9.73
CA GLY A 72 13.96 -54.28 11.01
C GLY A 72 13.73 -52.77 11.02
N THR A 73 13.81 -52.18 12.20
CA THR A 73 13.67 -50.74 12.42
C THR A 73 14.97 -50.19 12.97
N GLU A 74 15.30 -48.95 12.59
CA GLU A 74 16.45 -48.28 13.19
C GLU A 74 16.08 -47.84 14.60
N PRO A 75 16.84 -48.25 15.64
CA PRO A 75 16.59 -47.85 17.02
C PRO A 75 16.83 -46.35 17.21
N THR A 76 16.13 -45.77 18.18
CA THR A 76 16.40 -44.40 18.64
C THR A 76 17.15 -44.45 19.97
N ARG A 77 18.02 -43.46 20.25
CA ARG A 77 18.60 -43.29 21.58
C ARG A 77 17.70 -42.37 22.39
N ASP A 78 17.40 -42.78 23.62
CA ASP A 78 16.60 -41.99 24.55
C ASP A 78 17.23 -41.98 25.94
N VAL A 79 17.00 -40.91 26.70
CA VAL A 79 17.63 -40.69 28.01
C VAL A 79 16.61 -40.94 29.11
N LEU A 80 16.93 -41.85 30.02
CA LEU A 80 16.05 -42.17 31.14
C LEU A 80 15.95 -40.99 32.12
N GLU A 81 14.74 -40.45 32.32
CA GLU A 81 14.52 -39.30 33.20
C GLU A 81 14.69 -39.63 34.71
N PRO A 82 14.96 -38.64 35.59
CA PRO A 82 15.06 -38.87 37.02
C PRO A 82 13.82 -39.52 37.64
N GLY A 83 13.97 -40.77 38.09
CA GLY A 83 12.90 -41.55 38.73
C GLY A 83 12.03 -42.37 37.77
N GLN A 84 12.25 -42.27 36.45
CA GLN A 84 11.55 -43.04 35.42
C GLN A 84 12.05 -44.50 35.43
N THR A 85 11.12 -45.46 35.31
CA THR A 85 11.47 -46.87 35.10
C THR A 85 11.48 -47.23 33.61
N LEU A 86 12.08 -48.37 33.23
CA LEU A 86 11.98 -48.89 31.85
C LEU A 86 10.52 -49.11 31.39
N THR A 87 9.59 -49.30 32.33
CA THR A 87 8.15 -49.44 32.02
C THR A 87 7.52 -48.10 31.71
N ASP A 88 7.96 -47.03 32.36
CA ASP A 88 7.48 -45.68 32.07
C ASP A 88 8.04 -45.19 30.73
N MET A 89 9.34 -45.39 30.48
CA MET A 89 9.96 -45.15 29.17
C MET A 89 9.24 -45.94 28.05
N ALA A 90 8.94 -47.22 28.26
CA ALA A 90 8.21 -48.01 27.28
C ALA A 90 6.79 -47.48 26.97
N ARG A 91 6.13 -46.76 27.88
CA ARG A 91 4.81 -46.15 27.60
C ARG A 91 4.90 -44.96 26.66
N GLU A 92 6.05 -44.31 26.57
CA GLU A 92 6.30 -43.17 25.68
C GLU A 92 6.61 -43.61 24.25
N HIS A 93 6.90 -44.90 24.03
CA HIS A 93 7.27 -45.47 22.74
C HIS A 93 6.26 -46.52 22.27
N PRO A 94 5.39 -46.19 21.29
CA PRO A 94 4.39 -47.13 20.77
C PRO A 94 5.01 -48.45 20.30
N ASN A 95 4.37 -49.58 20.63
CA ASN A 95 4.80 -50.93 20.27
C ASN A 95 6.15 -51.40 20.86
N VAL A 96 6.69 -50.69 21.85
CA VAL A 96 7.89 -51.09 22.59
C VAL A 96 7.53 -51.49 24.01
N SER A 97 8.01 -52.64 24.48
CA SER A 97 7.86 -53.04 25.89
C SER A 97 9.14 -52.76 26.69
N ALA A 98 9.00 -52.64 28.03
CA ALA A 98 10.16 -52.56 28.93
C ALA A 98 11.15 -53.71 28.74
N ARG A 99 10.65 -54.88 28.32
CA ARG A 99 11.45 -56.06 28.00
C ARG A 99 12.25 -55.88 26.72
N ASP A 100 11.70 -55.19 25.72
CA ASP A 100 12.39 -54.92 24.45
C ASP A 100 13.51 -53.92 24.66
N ILE A 101 13.27 -52.85 25.45
CA ILE A 101 14.30 -51.90 25.88
C ILE A 101 15.41 -52.62 26.67
N ALA A 102 15.04 -53.48 27.63
CA ALA A 102 16.03 -54.23 28.40
C ALA A 102 16.88 -55.18 27.53
N ARG A 103 16.28 -55.80 26.50
CA ARG A 103 16.97 -56.71 25.57
C ARG A 103 17.89 -55.97 24.61
N ALA A 104 17.50 -54.79 24.14
CA ALA A 104 18.29 -53.94 23.25
C ALA A 104 19.54 -53.33 23.92
N ASN A 105 19.59 -53.32 25.26
CA ASN A 105 20.63 -52.68 26.07
C ASN A 105 21.35 -53.64 27.02
N ARG A 106 21.26 -54.95 26.82
CA ARG A 106 21.72 -55.95 27.80
C ARG A 106 23.21 -55.82 28.16
N SER A 107 24.05 -55.42 27.21
CA SER A 107 25.48 -55.16 27.41
C SER A 107 25.75 -54.01 28.38
N ASN A 108 24.90 -52.99 28.37
CA ASN A 108 25.02 -51.77 29.20
C ASN A 108 24.15 -51.82 30.47
N VAL A 109 23.10 -52.63 30.46
CA VAL A 109 22.14 -52.81 31.57
C VAL A 109 21.94 -54.31 31.85
N PRO A 110 22.88 -54.98 32.54
CA PRO A 110 22.77 -56.41 32.81
C PRO A 110 21.61 -56.77 33.76
N ASN A 111 21.13 -55.80 34.54
CA ASN A 111 19.99 -55.94 35.44
C ASN A 111 18.99 -54.80 35.18
N SER A 112 17.83 -55.15 34.59
CA SER A 112 16.77 -54.20 34.22
C SER A 112 16.19 -53.41 35.39
N ASN A 113 16.39 -53.87 36.64
CA ASN A 113 15.94 -53.18 37.86
C ASN A 113 17.00 -52.20 38.41
N ARG A 114 18.13 -52.02 37.72
CA ARG A 114 19.26 -51.16 38.14
C ARG A 114 19.67 -50.21 37.01
N VAL A 115 18.71 -49.47 36.46
CA VAL A 115 18.96 -48.35 35.54
C VAL A 115 19.16 -47.05 36.33
N GLN A 116 20.02 -46.15 35.84
CA GLN A 116 20.31 -44.87 36.49
C GLN A 116 19.64 -43.72 35.74
N ALA A 117 19.20 -42.69 36.49
CA ALA A 117 18.74 -41.45 35.89
C ALA A 117 19.84 -40.81 35.04
N GLY A 118 19.48 -40.28 33.87
CA GLY A 118 20.40 -39.73 32.88
C GLY A 118 21.14 -40.76 32.03
N GLN A 119 20.83 -42.05 32.19
CA GLN A 119 21.40 -43.11 31.36
C GLN A 119 20.76 -43.11 29.97
N GLU A 120 21.58 -43.05 28.93
CA GLU A 120 21.15 -43.17 27.54
C GLU A 120 20.96 -44.65 27.17
N LEU A 121 19.79 -44.98 26.64
CA LEU A 121 19.37 -46.33 26.29
C LEU A 121 18.89 -46.38 24.84
N TRP A 122 19.17 -47.49 24.17
CA TRP A 122 18.59 -47.80 22.87
C TRP A 122 17.13 -48.22 23.03
N VAL A 123 16.24 -47.48 22.40
CA VAL A 123 14.82 -47.81 22.29
C VAL A 123 14.55 -48.39 20.90
N PRO A 124 14.08 -49.64 20.80
CA PRO A 124 13.78 -50.28 19.52
C PRO A 124 12.43 -49.77 18.97
N ALA A 125 12.33 -48.46 18.74
CA ALA A 125 11.17 -47.75 18.20
C ALA A 125 11.45 -47.24 16.78
N GLN A 126 10.41 -47.18 15.94
CA GLN A 126 10.52 -46.61 14.60
C GLN A 126 10.81 -45.11 14.68
N LYS A 127 11.93 -44.67 14.09
CA LYS A 127 12.22 -43.26 13.89
C LYS A 127 11.20 -42.66 12.90
N ASP A 128 10.58 -41.54 13.26
CA ASP A 128 9.69 -40.81 12.34
C ASP A 128 10.47 -40.32 11.11
N ALA A 129 9.89 -40.54 9.93
CA ALA A 129 10.48 -40.08 8.67
C ALA A 129 10.48 -38.55 8.62
N SER A 130 11.61 -37.96 8.22
CA SER A 130 11.72 -36.52 7.98
C SER A 130 10.76 -36.07 6.87
N PRO A 131 10.40 -34.77 6.81
CA PRO A 131 9.54 -34.26 5.75
C PRO A 131 10.06 -34.56 4.33
N LEU A 132 11.39 -34.51 4.12
CA LEU A 132 11.99 -34.86 2.84
C LEU A 132 11.82 -36.36 2.55
N GLU A 133 12.10 -37.24 3.52
CA GLU A 133 11.92 -38.69 3.37
C GLU A 133 10.46 -39.07 3.06
N GLN A 134 9.49 -38.38 3.64
CA GLN A 134 8.08 -38.56 3.30
C GLN A 134 7.77 -38.18 1.84
N LYS A 135 8.35 -37.08 1.33
CA LYS A 135 8.18 -36.69 -0.08
C LYS A 135 8.91 -37.62 -1.04
N VAL A 136 10.09 -38.11 -0.67
CA VAL A 136 10.80 -39.17 -1.40
C VAL A 136 9.90 -40.39 -1.59
N GLN A 137 9.32 -40.90 -0.50
CA GLN A 137 8.43 -42.07 -0.53
C GLN A 137 7.19 -41.82 -1.40
N ALA A 138 6.62 -40.61 -1.35
CA ALA A 138 5.47 -40.23 -2.18
C ALA A 138 5.82 -40.24 -3.67
N THR A 139 6.99 -39.74 -4.06
CA THR A 139 7.46 -39.78 -5.46
C THR A 139 7.69 -41.21 -5.93
N ASP A 140 8.32 -42.05 -5.12
CA ASP A 140 8.54 -43.47 -5.43
C ASP A 140 7.21 -44.22 -5.63
N GLN A 141 6.22 -43.98 -4.77
CA GLN A 141 4.88 -44.57 -4.90
C GLN A 141 4.14 -44.08 -6.14
N ALA A 142 4.22 -42.78 -6.45
CA ALA A 142 3.59 -42.21 -7.62
C ALA A 142 4.22 -42.74 -8.92
N GLN A 143 5.54 -42.91 -8.93
CA GLN A 143 6.28 -43.47 -10.06
C GLN A 143 5.88 -44.94 -10.29
N ALA A 144 5.88 -45.77 -9.25
CA ALA A 144 5.43 -47.16 -9.34
C ALA A 144 3.96 -47.28 -9.80
N SER A 145 3.10 -46.35 -9.36
CA SER A 145 1.69 -46.31 -9.78
C SER A 145 1.55 -45.98 -11.27
N LEU A 146 2.38 -45.08 -11.80
CA LEU A 146 2.41 -44.75 -13.22
C LEU A 146 2.91 -45.94 -14.05
N ASP A 147 3.96 -46.63 -13.61
CA ASP A 147 4.44 -47.84 -14.27
C ASP A 147 3.37 -48.93 -14.34
N HIS A 148 2.67 -49.18 -13.23
CA HIS A 148 1.57 -50.14 -13.22
C HIS A 148 0.43 -49.75 -14.15
N ALA A 149 0.06 -48.46 -14.18
CA ALA A 149 -0.97 -47.97 -15.09
C ALA A 149 -0.55 -48.11 -16.56
N GLN A 150 0.71 -47.81 -16.87
CA GLN A 150 1.27 -47.91 -18.22
C GLN A 150 1.35 -49.37 -18.68
N GLN A 151 1.86 -50.27 -17.84
CA GLN A 151 1.89 -51.71 -18.12
C GLN A 151 0.48 -52.27 -18.38
N ARG A 152 -0.50 -51.86 -17.57
CA ARG A 152 -1.90 -52.26 -17.78
C ARG A 152 -2.40 -51.78 -19.13
N TYR A 153 -2.16 -50.51 -19.49
CA TYR A 153 -2.55 -49.97 -20.79
C TYR A 153 -1.89 -50.69 -21.96
N ASP A 154 -0.58 -50.92 -21.88
CA ASP A 154 0.22 -51.57 -22.94
C ASP A 154 -0.11 -53.06 -23.10
N SER A 155 -0.56 -53.72 -22.03
CA SER A 155 -0.98 -55.12 -22.04
C SER A 155 -2.38 -55.36 -22.65
N LEU A 156 -3.15 -54.30 -22.94
CA LEU A 156 -4.48 -54.45 -23.53
C LEU A 156 -4.38 -54.97 -24.96
N PRO A 157 -5.15 -56.02 -25.33
CA PRO A 157 -5.11 -56.56 -26.67
C PRO A 157 -5.69 -55.56 -27.70
N PRO A 158 -5.32 -55.67 -29.00
CA PRO A 158 -5.75 -54.73 -30.04
C PRO A 158 -7.27 -54.60 -30.17
N ASP A 159 -8.02 -55.67 -29.86
CA ASP A 159 -9.49 -55.79 -29.91
C ASP A 159 -10.19 -55.46 -28.58
N ALA A 160 -9.46 -54.97 -27.56
CA ALA A 160 -10.07 -54.52 -26.32
C ALA A 160 -11.16 -53.47 -26.56
N HIS A 161 -12.28 -53.60 -25.83
CA HIS A 161 -13.43 -52.71 -25.96
C HIS A 161 -13.02 -51.23 -25.74
N PRO A 162 -13.48 -50.26 -26.56
CA PRO A 162 -13.05 -48.87 -26.49
C PRO A 162 -13.12 -48.24 -25.09
N ALA A 163 -14.20 -48.52 -24.35
CA ALA A 163 -14.38 -48.04 -22.98
C ALA A 163 -13.29 -48.52 -21.99
N VAL A 164 -12.77 -49.75 -22.17
CA VAL A 164 -11.70 -50.30 -21.31
C VAL A 164 -10.36 -49.65 -21.63
N ARG A 165 -10.10 -49.40 -22.92
CA ARG A 165 -8.89 -48.69 -23.35
C ARG A 165 -8.91 -47.22 -22.90
N GLU A 166 -10.07 -46.57 -22.95
CA GLU A 166 -10.25 -45.21 -22.45
C GLU A 166 -10.06 -45.11 -20.93
N ASP A 167 -10.60 -46.07 -20.17
CA ASP A 167 -10.42 -46.14 -18.71
C ASP A 167 -8.95 -46.36 -18.30
N ALA A 168 -8.26 -47.26 -18.99
CA ALA A 168 -6.83 -47.48 -18.79
C ALA A 168 -6.00 -46.22 -19.16
N HIS A 169 -6.35 -45.54 -20.25
CA HIS A 169 -5.71 -44.28 -20.64
C HIS A 169 -5.93 -43.18 -19.59
N ARG A 170 -7.16 -43.05 -19.06
CA ARG A 170 -7.47 -42.09 -17.98
C ARG A 170 -6.70 -42.43 -16.70
N SER A 171 -6.49 -43.71 -16.41
CA SER A 171 -5.69 -44.17 -15.27
C SER A 171 -4.22 -43.76 -15.43
N VAL A 172 -3.65 -43.90 -16.63
CA VAL A 172 -2.29 -43.41 -16.95
C VAL A 172 -2.21 -41.89 -16.77
N GLN A 173 -3.16 -41.13 -17.30
CA GLN A 173 -3.20 -39.67 -17.13
C GLN A 173 -3.29 -39.25 -15.66
N THR A 174 -4.11 -39.95 -14.86
CA THR A 174 -4.25 -39.69 -13.43
C THR A 174 -2.94 -39.97 -12.70
N ALA A 175 -2.31 -41.12 -12.97
CA ALA A 175 -1.04 -41.49 -12.37
C ALA A 175 0.10 -40.53 -12.75
N GLN A 176 0.11 -40.04 -14.00
CA GLN A 176 1.05 -39.01 -14.45
C GLN A 176 0.85 -37.69 -13.70
N GLY A 177 -0.41 -37.27 -13.48
CA GLY A 177 -0.72 -36.10 -12.67
C GLY A 177 -0.23 -36.23 -11.23
N ASN A 178 -0.45 -37.39 -10.62
CA ASN A 178 0.04 -37.68 -9.27
C ASN A 178 1.57 -37.69 -9.19
N LEU A 179 2.25 -38.24 -10.20
CA LEU A 179 3.71 -38.20 -10.30
C LEU A 179 4.20 -36.76 -10.42
N ASN A 180 3.61 -35.95 -11.29
CA ASN A 180 3.99 -34.54 -11.43
C ASN A 180 3.84 -33.77 -10.10
N GLN A 181 2.77 -34.03 -9.34
CA GLN A 181 2.56 -33.43 -8.04
C GLN A 181 3.60 -33.90 -7.00
N ALA A 182 3.85 -35.21 -6.90
CA ALA A 182 4.83 -35.75 -5.95
C ALA A 182 6.25 -35.24 -6.25
N VAL A 183 6.63 -35.24 -7.54
CA VAL A 183 7.91 -34.68 -8.01
C VAL A 183 8.01 -33.20 -7.65
N ARG A 184 6.96 -32.40 -7.84
CA ARG A 184 6.95 -30.98 -7.47
C ARG A 184 7.22 -30.78 -5.97
N GLU A 185 6.48 -31.49 -5.12
CA GLU A 185 6.60 -31.36 -3.67
C GLU A 185 7.98 -31.78 -3.15
N GLU A 186 8.55 -32.85 -3.70
CA GLU A 186 9.90 -33.26 -3.39
C GLU A 186 10.94 -32.25 -3.89
N LEU A 187 10.77 -31.80 -5.13
CA LEU A 187 11.67 -30.85 -5.79
C LEU A 187 11.71 -29.51 -5.04
N ASP A 188 10.57 -29.00 -4.58
CA ASP A 188 10.47 -27.77 -3.79
C ASP A 188 11.22 -27.87 -2.46
N LEU A 189 11.17 -29.03 -1.78
CA LEU A 189 11.95 -29.26 -0.55
C LEU A 189 13.45 -29.35 -0.85
N ARG A 190 13.85 -30.11 -1.87
CA ARG A 190 15.25 -30.23 -2.27
C ARG A 190 15.84 -28.89 -2.70
N ALA A 191 15.09 -28.08 -3.44
CA ALA A 191 15.53 -26.76 -3.88
C ALA A 191 15.71 -25.79 -2.71
N LYS A 192 14.95 -25.94 -1.61
CA LYS A 192 15.16 -25.14 -0.38
C LYS A 192 16.49 -25.46 0.29
N ASP A 193 16.87 -26.74 0.31
CA ASP A 193 18.09 -27.21 0.98
C ASP A 193 19.32 -27.25 0.03
N ALA A 194 19.14 -26.91 -1.24
CA ALA A 194 20.19 -26.99 -2.26
C ALA A 194 21.26 -25.89 -2.08
N THR A 195 22.49 -26.32 -1.81
CA THR A 195 23.66 -25.44 -1.77
C THR A 195 24.26 -25.22 -3.15
N PRO A 196 24.52 -23.96 -3.56
CA PRO A 196 25.20 -23.65 -4.81
C PRO A 196 26.66 -24.12 -4.84
N PRO A 197 27.14 -24.73 -5.94
CA PRO A 197 28.56 -25.01 -6.12
C PRO A 197 29.33 -23.72 -6.43
N GLU A 198 30.36 -23.42 -5.64
CA GLU A 198 31.31 -22.31 -5.85
C GLU A 198 30.74 -20.87 -5.89
N GLY A 199 29.56 -20.59 -5.31
CA GLY A 199 29.02 -19.22 -5.35
C GLY A 199 27.56 -19.10 -4.94
N ALA A 200 26.84 -18.12 -5.48
CA ALA A 200 25.39 -18.02 -5.38
C ALA A 200 24.74 -18.48 -6.69
N TRP A 201 23.53 -19.05 -6.63
CA TRP A 201 22.74 -19.36 -7.82
C TRP A 201 22.43 -18.09 -8.61
N SER A 202 22.51 -18.15 -9.95
CA SER A 202 22.22 -16.99 -10.81
C SER A 202 20.71 -16.73 -10.94
N ASN A 203 19.90 -17.79 -10.81
CA ASN A 203 18.44 -17.74 -10.82
C ASN A 203 17.85 -19.00 -10.14
N ASP A 204 16.53 -18.98 -9.92
CA ASP A 204 15.83 -20.11 -9.31
C ASP A 204 15.91 -21.40 -10.14
N GLU A 205 15.97 -21.31 -11.47
CA GLU A 205 15.96 -22.50 -12.32
C GLU A 205 17.25 -23.32 -12.19
N GLU A 206 18.40 -22.68 -11.98
CA GLU A 206 19.65 -23.41 -11.67
C GLU A 206 19.54 -24.23 -10.38
N ARG A 207 18.91 -23.64 -9.35
CA ARG A 207 18.66 -24.30 -8.07
C ARG A 207 17.70 -25.48 -8.23
N TYR A 208 16.62 -25.29 -8.97
CA TYR A 208 15.66 -26.35 -9.28
C TYR A 208 16.26 -27.43 -10.19
N ALA A 209 17.15 -27.08 -11.11
CA ALA A 209 17.86 -28.05 -11.95
C ALA A 209 18.81 -28.92 -11.12
N ALA A 210 19.53 -28.34 -10.16
CA ALA A 210 20.37 -29.09 -9.23
C ALA A 210 19.55 -30.03 -8.34
N ALA A 211 18.43 -29.56 -7.79
CA ALA A 211 17.48 -30.39 -7.04
C ALA A 211 16.90 -31.53 -7.90
N GLY A 212 16.60 -31.25 -9.17
CA GLY A 212 16.10 -32.24 -10.14
C GLY A 212 17.14 -33.29 -10.47
N ALA A 213 18.42 -32.92 -10.58
CA ALA A 213 19.52 -33.85 -10.78
C ALA A 213 19.65 -34.84 -9.61
N GLN A 214 19.58 -34.35 -8.36
CA GLN A 214 19.60 -35.21 -7.16
C GLN A 214 18.40 -36.16 -7.10
N LEU A 215 17.21 -35.71 -7.51
CA LEU A 215 16.03 -36.56 -7.57
C LEU A 215 16.22 -37.66 -8.65
N LYS A 216 16.75 -37.28 -9.82
CA LYS A 216 17.02 -38.19 -10.94
C LYS A 216 18.05 -39.27 -10.61
N GLU A 217 19.04 -38.99 -9.78
CA GLU A 217 20.06 -39.96 -9.36
C GLU A 217 19.47 -41.26 -8.81
N ARG A 218 18.31 -41.20 -8.13
CA ARG A 218 17.65 -42.39 -7.57
C ARG A 218 17.10 -43.36 -8.61
N TYR A 219 16.73 -42.87 -9.79
CA TYR A 219 16.08 -43.67 -10.84
C TYR A 219 17.03 -44.09 -11.95
N GLN A 220 18.33 -43.76 -11.87
CA GLN A 220 19.31 -44.02 -12.94
C GLN A 220 19.41 -45.51 -13.36
N ALA A 221 19.05 -46.43 -12.46
CA ALA A 221 19.03 -47.87 -12.75
C ALA A 221 17.80 -48.32 -13.57
N ASP A 222 16.76 -47.48 -13.69
CA ASP A 222 15.53 -47.75 -14.43
C ASP A 222 15.32 -46.68 -15.52
N ALA A 223 15.52 -47.08 -16.78
CA ALA A 223 15.39 -46.18 -17.92
C ALA A 223 13.94 -45.71 -18.17
N GLY A 224 12.94 -46.51 -17.81
CA GLY A 224 11.52 -46.16 -17.95
C GLY A 224 11.12 -45.09 -16.93
N ALA A 225 11.43 -45.33 -15.67
CA ALA A 225 11.21 -44.39 -14.57
C ALA A 225 11.95 -43.06 -14.80
N THR A 226 13.21 -43.13 -15.26
CA THR A 226 14.01 -41.94 -15.59
C THR A 226 13.34 -41.07 -16.65
N LYS A 227 12.75 -41.68 -17.69
CA LYS A 227 12.07 -40.94 -18.77
C LYS A 227 10.77 -40.29 -18.30
N GLN A 228 9.98 -40.98 -17.48
CA GLN A 228 8.75 -40.43 -16.89
C GLN A 228 9.08 -39.23 -15.99
N LEU A 229 10.16 -39.35 -15.21
CA LEU A 229 10.63 -38.29 -14.34
C LEU A 229 11.18 -37.10 -15.13
N ASP A 230 11.97 -37.33 -16.18
CA ASP A 230 12.44 -36.25 -17.07
C ASP A 230 11.27 -35.48 -17.67
N THR A 231 10.20 -36.18 -18.05
CA THR A 231 8.98 -35.55 -18.56
C THR A 231 8.32 -34.68 -17.49
N ALA A 232 8.18 -35.19 -16.26
CA ALA A 232 7.62 -34.44 -15.14
C ALA A 232 8.45 -33.19 -14.79
N LEU A 233 9.78 -33.33 -14.71
CA LEU A 233 10.71 -32.23 -14.47
C LEU A 233 10.63 -31.17 -15.57
N GLN A 234 10.53 -31.57 -16.84
CA GLN A 234 10.39 -30.67 -17.96
C GLN A 234 9.04 -29.94 -17.95
N THR A 235 7.94 -30.62 -17.60
CA THR A 235 6.62 -29.99 -17.42
C THR A 235 6.69 -28.92 -16.33
N LEU A 236 7.27 -29.23 -15.17
CA LEU A 236 7.41 -28.29 -14.06
C LEU A 236 8.33 -27.11 -14.41
N ALA A 237 9.43 -27.34 -15.13
CA ALA A 237 10.29 -26.27 -15.62
C ALA A 237 9.54 -25.32 -16.58
N ASN A 238 8.73 -25.87 -17.49
CA ASN A 238 7.90 -25.07 -18.39
C ASN A 238 6.82 -24.27 -17.63
N GLU A 239 6.20 -24.86 -16.60
CA GLU A 239 5.24 -24.16 -15.74
C GLU A 239 5.91 -23.02 -14.98
N ARG A 240 7.09 -23.24 -14.39
CA ARG A 240 7.89 -22.20 -13.74
C ARG A 240 8.29 -21.09 -14.72
N TYR A 241 8.73 -21.44 -15.93
CA TYR A 241 9.05 -20.45 -16.95
C TYR A 241 7.84 -19.60 -17.32
N ARG A 242 6.67 -20.21 -17.57
CA ARG A 242 5.42 -19.46 -17.86
C ARG A 242 5.02 -18.55 -16.70
N ALA A 243 5.24 -18.98 -15.46
CA ALA A 243 4.97 -18.17 -14.28
C ALA A 243 6.00 -17.04 -14.07
N SER A 244 7.20 -17.17 -14.65
CA SER A 244 8.26 -16.16 -14.55
C SER A 244 7.91 -14.89 -15.34
N PRO A 245 8.49 -13.73 -15.01
CA PRO A 245 8.28 -12.50 -15.76
C PRO A 245 8.59 -12.63 -17.26
N ALA A 246 9.59 -13.45 -17.63
CA ALA A 246 9.97 -13.69 -19.02
C ALA A 246 8.91 -14.48 -19.79
N GLY A 247 8.35 -15.54 -19.18
CA GLY A 247 7.29 -16.32 -19.81
C GLY A 247 5.98 -15.54 -19.95
N GLN A 248 5.60 -14.80 -18.91
CA GLN A 248 4.44 -13.89 -18.96
C GLN A 248 4.63 -12.81 -20.03
N ALA A 249 5.83 -12.24 -20.14
CA ALA A 249 6.16 -11.26 -21.16
C ALA A 249 6.02 -11.83 -22.58
N GLU A 250 6.55 -13.04 -22.81
CA GLU A 250 6.44 -13.71 -24.10
C GLU A 250 4.98 -14.00 -24.48
N GLU A 251 4.16 -14.41 -23.51
CA GLU A 251 2.73 -14.63 -23.70
C GLU A 251 2.00 -13.32 -24.03
N ILE A 252 2.24 -12.24 -23.29
CA ILE A 252 1.63 -10.92 -23.53
C ILE A 252 1.94 -10.44 -24.95
N VAL A 253 3.20 -10.49 -25.37
CA VAL A 253 3.60 -10.06 -26.72
C VAL A 253 2.94 -10.94 -27.78
N THR A 254 2.96 -12.26 -27.59
CA THR A 254 2.36 -13.21 -28.56
C THR A 254 0.86 -12.98 -28.72
N GLN A 255 0.14 -12.73 -27.62
CA GLN A 255 -1.30 -12.45 -27.66
C GLN A 255 -1.60 -11.09 -28.29
N ALA A 256 -0.80 -10.05 -27.99
CA ALA A 256 -0.93 -8.74 -28.61
C ALA A 256 -0.71 -8.80 -30.13
N THR A 257 0.31 -9.54 -30.58
CA THR A 257 0.58 -9.78 -32.01
C THR A 257 -0.59 -10.50 -32.69
N ALA A 258 -1.18 -11.50 -32.04
CA ALA A 258 -2.28 -12.29 -32.61
C ALA A 258 -3.61 -11.53 -32.71
N ALA A 259 -3.86 -10.57 -31.81
CA ALA A 259 -5.11 -9.81 -31.76
C ALA A 259 -5.14 -8.61 -32.72
N GLY A 260 -4.00 -7.98 -33.03
CA GLY A 260 -3.94 -6.80 -33.90
C GLY A 260 -3.64 -7.15 -35.37
N LYS A 261 -4.36 -6.50 -36.30
CA LYS A 261 -4.15 -6.66 -37.75
C LYS A 261 -3.17 -5.65 -38.35
N SER A 262 -2.83 -4.60 -37.60
CA SER A 262 -1.84 -3.58 -37.96
C SER A 262 -0.89 -3.34 -36.78
N PRO A 263 0.32 -2.78 -37.01
CA PRO A 263 1.24 -2.44 -35.93
C PRO A 263 0.60 -1.55 -34.87
N GLU A 264 -0.25 -0.59 -35.27
CA GLU A 264 -1.03 0.25 -34.35
C GLU A 264 -1.93 -0.58 -33.42
N GLN A 265 -2.75 -1.47 -33.98
CA GLN A 265 -3.67 -2.30 -33.20
C GLN A 265 -2.93 -3.27 -32.28
N GLN A 266 -1.82 -3.83 -32.76
CA GLN A 266 -0.97 -4.69 -31.93
C GLN A 266 -0.41 -3.89 -30.75
N MET A 267 0.07 -2.66 -30.96
CA MET A 267 0.59 -1.79 -29.90
C MET A 267 -0.49 -1.34 -28.92
N GLN A 268 -1.71 -1.06 -29.39
CA GLN A 268 -2.86 -0.76 -28.51
C GLN A 268 -3.23 -1.96 -27.63
N GLU A 269 -3.24 -3.17 -28.20
CA GLU A 269 -3.52 -4.38 -27.42
C GLU A 269 -2.38 -4.69 -26.45
N LEU A 270 -1.13 -4.45 -26.83
CA LEU A 270 0.03 -4.55 -25.94
C LEU A 270 -0.11 -3.58 -24.75
N SER A 271 -0.39 -2.31 -25.02
CA SER A 271 -0.63 -1.25 -24.02
C SER A 271 -1.72 -1.66 -23.03
N LYS A 272 -2.87 -2.15 -23.55
CA LYS A 272 -3.98 -2.65 -22.73
C LYS A 272 -3.58 -3.81 -21.82
N ARG A 273 -2.82 -4.78 -22.32
CA ARG A 273 -2.37 -5.95 -21.55
C ARG A 273 -1.31 -5.61 -20.51
N LEU A 274 -0.52 -4.57 -20.78
CA LEU A 274 0.51 -4.10 -19.87
C LEU A 274 -0.06 -3.24 -18.74
N ALA A 275 -1.27 -2.66 -18.88
CA ALA A 275 -1.83 -1.73 -17.88
C ALA A 275 -1.75 -2.30 -16.44
N ASP A 276 -2.22 -3.53 -16.26
CA ASP A 276 -2.29 -4.22 -14.96
C ASP A 276 -1.09 -5.15 -14.69
N ALA A 277 -0.10 -5.19 -15.59
CA ALA A 277 1.06 -6.08 -15.45
C ALA A 277 2.04 -5.56 -14.37
N PRO A 278 2.67 -6.46 -13.59
CA PRO A 278 3.73 -6.09 -12.66
C PRO A 278 4.91 -5.39 -13.36
N PRO A 279 5.64 -4.49 -12.67
CA PRO A 279 6.80 -3.79 -13.25
C PRO A 279 7.84 -4.73 -13.87
N GLU A 280 8.10 -5.88 -13.24
CA GLU A 280 9.07 -6.88 -13.71
C GLU A 280 8.66 -7.47 -15.06
N VAL A 281 7.35 -7.65 -15.27
CA VAL A 281 6.78 -8.16 -16.52
C VAL A 281 6.83 -7.08 -17.61
N LYS A 282 6.49 -5.83 -17.27
CA LYS A 282 6.61 -4.67 -18.18
C LYS A 282 8.06 -4.55 -18.70
N SER A 283 9.04 -4.61 -17.80
CA SER A 283 10.46 -4.59 -18.15
C SER A 283 10.87 -5.81 -18.98
N ALA A 284 10.40 -7.01 -18.66
CA ALA A 284 10.68 -8.21 -19.44
C ALA A 284 10.10 -8.15 -20.86
N VAL A 285 8.90 -7.59 -21.03
CA VAL A 285 8.30 -7.33 -22.36
C VAL A 285 9.18 -6.38 -23.16
N ALA A 286 9.58 -5.25 -22.54
CA ALA A 286 10.46 -4.27 -23.16
C ALA A 286 11.81 -4.87 -23.59
N ALA A 287 12.39 -5.76 -22.79
CA ALA A 287 13.66 -6.40 -23.08
C ALA A 287 13.57 -7.58 -24.07
N SER A 288 12.38 -8.18 -24.23
CA SER A 288 12.21 -9.39 -25.04
C SER A 288 12.50 -9.17 -26.53
N PRO A 289 13.10 -10.14 -27.25
CA PRO A 289 13.33 -10.02 -28.69
C PRO A 289 12.05 -9.77 -29.51
N LYS A 290 10.94 -10.45 -29.16
CA LYS A 290 9.64 -10.25 -29.81
C LYS A 290 9.08 -8.85 -29.54
N GLY A 291 9.19 -8.36 -28.30
CA GLY A 291 8.80 -7.00 -27.95
C GLY A 291 9.63 -5.95 -28.71
N GLN A 292 10.94 -6.14 -28.78
CA GLN A 292 11.85 -5.27 -29.55
C GLN A 292 11.51 -5.22 -31.04
N GLN A 293 11.16 -6.36 -31.63
CA GLN A 293 10.72 -6.44 -33.02
C GLN A 293 9.39 -5.70 -33.23
N MET A 294 8.42 -5.92 -32.34
CA MET A 294 7.12 -5.25 -32.39
C MET A 294 7.25 -3.73 -32.29
N LEU A 295 8.13 -3.22 -31.43
CA LEU A 295 8.45 -1.78 -31.36
C LEU A 295 9.09 -1.27 -32.65
N GLN A 296 9.93 -2.07 -33.31
CA GLN A 296 10.55 -1.71 -34.59
C GLN A 296 9.53 -1.66 -35.72
N ASP A 297 8.66 -2.65 -35.82
CA ASP A 297 7.61 -2.70 -36.84
C ASP A 297 6.63 -1.53 -36.69
N ALA A 298 6.27 -1.20 -35.44
CA ALA A 298 5.47 -0.02 -35.15
C ALA A 298 6.20 1.29 -35.51
N ALA A 299 7.50 1.41 -35.23
CA ALA A 299 8.26 2.61 -35.57
C ALA A 299 8.40 2.81 -37.08
N ASN A 300 8.59 1.71 -37.83
CA ASN A 300 8.62 1.72 -39.29
C ASN A 300 7.26 2.16 -39.85
N TRP A 301 6.15 1.66 -39.29
CA TRP A 301 4.81 2.06 -39.69
C TRP A 301 4.50 3.52 -39.34
N ALA A 302 4.90 3.97 -38.16
CA ALA A 302 4.66 5.35 -37.74
C ALA A 302 5.43 6.34 -38.60
N THR A 303 6.66 6.00 -39.02
CA THR A 303 7.52 6.85 -39.85
C THR A 303 7.40 6.63 -41.35
N GLU A 304 6.57 5.69 -41.80
CA GLU A 304 6.27 5.43 -43.21
C GLU A 304 5.92 6.69 -44.03
N PRO A 305 5.12 7.65 -43.51
CA PRO A 305 4.80 8.88 -44.25
C PRO A 305 6.03 9.75 -44.57
N LEU A 306 7.12 9.58 -43.81
CA LEU A 306 8.37 10.32 -44.03
C LEU A 306 9.21 9.74 -45.18
N ALA A 307 8.71 8.72 -45.89
CA ALA A 307 9.34 8.12 -47.07
C ALA A 307 10.81 7.72 -46.85
N GLY A 308 11.12 7.10 -45.70
CA GLY A 308 12.49 6.71 -45.35
C GLY A 308 13.44 7.87 -45.05
N GLY A 309 12.92 9.10 -44.94
CA GLY A 309 13.68 10.32 -44.66
C GLY A 309 13.86 11.26 -45.86
N ASP A 310 13.25 10.97 -47.01
CA ASP A 310 13.33 11.85 -48.19
C ASP A 310 12.12 12.80 -48.23
N ALA A 311 12.37 14.10 -48.01
CA ALA A 311 11.32 15.10 -47.94
C ALA A 311 10.63 15.36 -49.30
N GLN A 312 11.34 15.20 -50.41
CA GLN A 312 10.75 15.37 -51.75
C GLN A 312 9.93 14.15 -52.17
N GLN A 313 10.31 12.96 -51.71
CA GLN A 313 9.48 11.76 -51.91
C GLN A 313 8.23 11.84 -51.04
N ALA A 314 8.35 12.24 -49.78
CA ALA A 314 7.21 12.48 -48.90
C ALA A 314 6.24 13.52 -49.46
N GLU A 315 6.74 14.60 -50.08
CA GLU A 315 5.90 15.57 -50.81
C GLU A 315 5.12 14.92 -51.95
N ARG A 316 5.76 14.05 -52.75
CA ARG A 316 5.10 13.34 -53.85
C ARG A 316 3.98 12.41 -53.36
N ASP A 317 4.19 11.76 -52.22
CA ASP A 317 3.27 10.77 -51.67
C ASP A 317 2.11 11.40 -50.87
N HIS A 318 2.36 12.53 -50.20
CA HIS A 318 1.40 13.17 -49.28
C HIS A 318 0.99 14.60 -49.67
N GLY A 319 1.42 15.08 -50.84
CA GLY A 319 1.13 16.40 -51.39
C GLY A 319 1.99 17.54 -50.84
N THR A 320 2.43 17.47 -49.58
CA THR A 320 3.42 18.39 -48.99
C THR A 320 4.31 17.64 -47.98
N PRO A 321 5.56 18.07 -47.77
CA PRO A 321 6.41 17.45 -46.73
C PRO A 321 5.85 17.72 -45.32
N LEU A 322 5.16 18.83 -45.09
CA LEU A 322 4.53 19.14 -43.80
C LEU A 322 3.38 18.17 -43.48
N ALA A 323 2.56 17.81 -44.48
CA ALA A 323 1.49 16.82 -44.29
C ALA A 323 2.02 15.44 -43.89
N ALA A 324 3.14 15.01 -44.49
CA ALA A 324 3.85 13.81 -44.09
C ALA A 324 4.36 13.90 -42.64
N GLY A 325 4.93 15.05 -42.25
CA GLY A 325 5.36 15.33 -40.88
C GLY A 325 4.22 15.22 -39.86
N ILE A 326 3.07 15.85 -40.15
CA ILE A 326 1.86 15.80 -39.30
C ILE A 326 1.37 14.35 -39.14
N GLN A 327 1.19 13.63 -40.26
CA GLN A 327 0.69 12.26 -40.24
C GLN A 327 1.63 11.31 -39.49
N SER A 328 2.95 11.46 -39.65
CA SER A 328 3.94 10.68 -38.91
C SER A 328 3.88 10.98 -37.40
N ALA A 329 3.82 12.26 -37.02
CA ALA A 329 3.72 12.67 -35.63
C ALA A 329 2.43 12.18 -34.95
N GLU A 330 1.29 12.22 -35.65
CA GLU A 330 0.03 11.64 -35.17
C GLU A 330 0.17 10.15 -34.88
N ARG A 331 0.79 9.38 -35.78
CA ARG A 331 1.03 7.94 -35.58
C ARG A 331 1.96 7.66 -34.40
N LEU A 332 3.02 8.45 -34.24
CA LEU A 332 3.94 8.35 -33.09
C LEU A 332 3.20 8.63 -31.77
N GLU A 333 2.35 9.66 -31.75
CA GLU A 333 1.55 10.00 -30.59
C GLU A 333 0.55 8.88 -30.26
N GLN A 334 -0.15 8.33 -31.26
CA GLN A 334 -1.11 7.23 -31.08
C GLN A 334 -0.47 5.97 -30.53
N VAL A 335 0.68 5.54 -31.06
CA VAL A 335 1.36 4.31 -30.61
C VAL A 335 1.89 4.43 -29.19
N THR A 336 2.37 5.62 -28.81
CA THR A 336 2.93 5.83 -27.46
C THR A 336 1.87 5.88 -26.36
N ARG A 337 0.57 6.05 -26.68
CA ARG A 337 -0.51 6.12 -25.68
C ARG A 337 -0.60 4.84 -24.83
N GLY A 338 -0.43 5.01 -23.51
CA GLY A 338 -0.55 3.95 -22.52
C GLY A 338 0.65 2.98 -22.47
N LEU A 339 1.69 3.19 -23.29
CA LEU A 339 2.91 2.40 -23.16
C LEU A 339 3.68 2.77 -21.89
N PRO A 340 4.36 1.80 -21.25
CA PRO A 340 5.33 2.10 -20.21
C PRO A 340 6.41 3.09 -20.73
N PRO A 341 6.93 4.00 -19.88
CA PRO A 341 7.88 5.03 -20.31
C PRO A 341 9.11 4.51 -21.06
N ASP A 342 9.70 3.40 -20.59
CA ASP A 342 10.86 2.78 -21.24
C ASP A 342 10.53 2.27 -22.65
N MET A 343 9.33 1.72 -22.87
CA MET A 343 8.90 1.26 -24.19
C MET A 343 8.57 2.43 -25.11
N ALA A 344 7.94 3.49 -24.61
CA ALA A 344 7.69 4.71 -25.37
C ALA A 344 9.01 5.38 -25.83
N ALA A 345 10.02 5.40 -24.96
CA ALA A 345 11.34 5.91 -25.29
C ALA A 345 12.09 5.03 -26.31
N GLN A 346 12.01 3.70 -26.17
CA GLN A 346 12.62 2.79 -27.15
C GLN A 346 11.93 2.89 -28.52
N PHE A 347 10.60 2.99 -28.54
CA PHE A 347 9.82 3.19 -29.77
C PHE A 347 10.22 4.48 -30.49
N THR A 348 10.18 5.62 -29.79
CA THR A 348 10.59 6.92 -30.36
C THR A 348 12.07 6.91 -30.77
N GLY A 349 12.91 6.16 -30.06
CA GLY A 349 14.32 5.97 -30.41
C GLY A 349 14.51 5.19 -31.71
N LYS A 350 13.66 4.19 -31.99
CA LYS A 350 13.66 3.44 -33.26
C LYS A 350 13.13 4.27 -34.43
N ALA A 351 12.24 5.22 -34.17
CA ALA A 351 11.75 6.17 -35.17
C ALA A 351 12.75 7.30 -35.50
N MET A 352 13.62 7.63 -34.54
CA MET A 352 14.52 8.78 -34.61
C MET A 352 15.42 8.82 -35.86
N PRO A 353 16.05 7.73 -36.33
CA PRO A 353 16.89 7.77 -37.53
C PRO A 353 16.14 8.28 -38.78
N THR A 354 14.89 7.87 -38.97
CA THR A 354 14.05 8.35 -40.09
C THR A 354 13.66 9.82 -39.91
N ILE A 355 13.36 10.25 -38.67
CA ILE A 355 13.05 11.64 -38.34
C ILE A 355 14.26 12.55 -38.58
N GLU A 356 15.46 12.12 -38.20
CA GLU A 356 16.72 12.83 -38.43
C GLU A 356 17.01 12.97 -39.93
N ALA A 357 16.90 11.88 -40.68
CA ALA A 357 17.07 11.88 -42.14
C ALA A 357 16.08 12.83 -42.82
N PHE A 358 14.79 12.75 -42.42
CA PHE A 358 13.73 13.62 -42.92
C PHE A 358 14.02 15.09 -42.63
N SER A 359 14.44 15.41 -41.40
CA SER A 359 14.74 16.79 -41.00
C SER A 359 15.94 17.35 -41.77
N GLY A 360 16.96 16.53 -42.02
CA GLY A 360 18.11 16.90 -42.84
C GLY A 360 17.72 17.17 -44.30
N SER A 361 17.00 16.22 -44.93
CA SER A 361 16.49 16.37 -46.30
C SER A 361 15.56 17.58 -46.45
N PHE A 362 14.69 17.81 -45.46
CA PHE A 362 13.78 18.94 -45.44
C PHE A 362 14.53 20.27 -45.42
N LYS A 363 15.55 20.39 -44.56
CA LYS A 363 16.37 21.60 -44.46
C LYS A 363 17.13 21.90 -45.76
N GLU A 364 17.55 20.87 -46.49
CA GLU A 364 18.22 21.00 -47.78
C GLU A 364 17.28 21.51 -48.88
N HIS A 365 16.05 21.00 -48.95
CA HIS A 365 15.14 21.25 -50.06
C HIS A 365 14.10 22.35 -49.81
N TYR A 366 13.80 22.67 -48.54
CA TYR A 366 12.78 23.64 -48.13
C TYR A 366 13.36 24.68 -47.16
N SER A 367 14.46 25.33 -47.53
CA SER A 367 15.20 26.26 -46.68
C SER A 367 14.41 27.50 -46.21
N THR A 368 13.25 27.79 -46.81
CA THR A 368 12.34 28.86 -46.38
C THR A 368 11.39 28.42 -45.27
N LEU A 369 11.24 27.12 -45.04
CA LEU A 369 10.47 26.53 -43.96
C LEU A 369 11.40 26.22 -42.78
N HIS A 370 10.99 26.64 -41.58
CA HIS A 370 11.88 26.63 -40.41
C HIS A 370 11.88 25.29 -39.68
N SER A 371 10.85 24.46 -39.85
CA SER A 371 10.72 23.16 -39.19
C SER A 371 9.95 22.16 -40.07
N PRO A 372 10.36 20.88 -40.12
CA PRO A 372 9.63 19.79 -40.78
C PRO A 372 8.34 19.37 -40.03
N PHE A 373 8.24 19.73 -38.76
CA PHE A 373 7.05 19.50 -37.93
C PHE A 373 6.57 20.86 -37.40
N THR A 374 5.35 21.26 -37.77
CA THR A 374 4.72 22.52 -37.34
C THR A 374 3.35 22.24 -36.76
N ASP A 375 2.80 23.20 -36.02
CA ASP A 375 1.43 23.17 -35.50
C ASP A 375 1.11 21.84 -34.78
N ASP A 376 0.05 21.13 -35.20
CA ASP A 376 -0.39 19.85 -34.63
C ASP A 376 0.69 18.76 -34.79
N GLY A 377 1.45 18.78 -35.88
CA GLY A 377 2.55 17.83 -36.10
C GLY A 377 3.64 17.98 -35.06
N PHE A 378 4.02 19.22 -34.72
CA PHE A 378 4.99 19.46 -33.66
C PHE A 378 4.43 19.06 -32.29
N GLN A 379 3.18 19.42 -31.97
CA GLN A 379 2.57 19.07 -30.68
C GLN A 379 2.44 17.56 -30.49
N ASN A 380 2.01 16.81 -31.51
CA ASN A 380 1.90 15.36 -31.43
C ASN A 380 3.28 14.71 -31.25
N LEU A 381 4.31 15.23 -31.92
CA LEU A 381 5.69 14.78 -31.70
C LEU A 381 6.13 15.04 -30.25
N MET A 382 5.85 16.21 -29.68
CA MET A 382 6.17 16.49 -28.27
C MET A 382 5.41 15.57 -27.31
N LYS A 383 4.10 15.36 -27.53
CA LYS A 383 3.28 14.43 -26.74
C LYS A 383 3.82 12.99 -26.77
N ALA A 384 4.34 12.54 -27.91
CA ALA A 384 4.99 11.24 -28.04
C ALA A 384 6.31 11.16 -27.26
N MET A 385 7.13 12.22 -27.32
CA MET A 385 8.44 12.29 -26.66
C MET A 385 8.32 12.39 -25.14
N ASP A 386 7.38 13.18 -24.62
CA ASP A 386 7.15 13.42 -23.20
C ASP A 386 6.93 12.12 -22.39
N ARG A 387 6.33 11.09 -23.01
CA ARG A 387 5.99 9.82 -22.35
C ARG A 387 7.21 9.00 -21.94
N GLY A 388 8.35 9.19 -22.60
CA GLY A 388 9.59 8.48 -22.33
C GLY A 388 10.74 9.37 -21.85
N ILE A 389 10.52 10.68 -21.72
CA ILE A 389 11.59 11.69 -21.62
C ILE A 389 12.44 11.59 -20.35
N ASP A 390 11.92 10.99 -19.28
CA ASP A 390 12.69 10.76 -18.04
C ASP A 390 13.56 9.51 -18.07
N THR A 391 13.42 8.68 -19.11
CA THR A 391 14.28 7.51 -19.31
C THR A 391 15.61 7.92 -19.97
N PRO A 392 16.70 7.16 -19.78
CA PRO A 392 17.96 7.45 -20.47
C PRO A 392 17.81 7.53 -21.99
N GLN A 393 17.02 6.63 -22.58
CA GLN A 393 16.77 6.63 -24.02
C GLN A 393 15.94 7.85 -24.46
N GLY A 394 14.96 8.28 -23.67
CA GLY A 394 14.14 9.45 -23.98
C GLY A 394 14.96 10.74 -23.97
N GLN A 395 15.91 10.89 -23.05
CA GLN A 395 16.84 12.02 -23.05
C GLN A 395 17.72 12.03 -24.30
N ILE A 396 18.21 10.87 -24.75
CA ILE A 396 18.96 10.74 -26.01
C ILE A 396 18.09 11.17 -27.19
N ASN A 397 16.84 10.70 -27.24
CA ASN A 397 15.91 11.05 -28.31
C ASN A 397 15.65 12.57 -28.34
N MET A 398 15.44 13.19 -27.18
CA MET A 398 15.24 14.63 -27.04
C MET A 398 16.44 15.43 -27.57
N GLN A 399 17.66 15.05 -27.17
CA GLN A 399 18.91 15.69 -27.61
C GLN A 399 19.11 15.56 -29.12
N LYS A 400 18.85 14.38 -29.69
CA LYS A 400 18.93 14.15 -31.14
C LYS A 400 17.98 15.06 -31.91
N LEU A 401 16.72 15.13 -31.49
CA LEU A 401 15.72 15.97 -32.13
C LEU A 401 16.08 17.47 -32.02
N ALA A 402 16.52 17.91 -30.84
CA ALA A 402 16.96 19.28 -30.61
C ALA A 402 18.18 19.66 -31.47
N ALA A 403 19.11 18.72 -31.71
CA ALA A 403 20.26 18.93 -32.59
C ALA A 403 19.87 19.15 -34.05
N GLN A 404 18.73 18.61 -34.50
CA GLN A 404 18.19 18.86 -35.84
C GLN A 404 17.51 20.24 -35.99
N ASN A 405 17.45 21.04 -34.92
CA ASN A 405 16.78 22.33 -34.88
C ASN A 405 15.29 22.26 -35.27
N VAL A 406 14.60 21.17 -34.89
CA VAL A 406 13.13 21.05 -35.05
C VAL A 406 12.46 21.94 -34.01
N TRP A 407 11.83 23.02 -34.44
CA TRP A 407 11.26 24.01 -33.51
C TRP A 407 10.05 24.72 -34.08
N ASP A 408 8.98 24.74 -33.30
CA ASP A 408 7.82 25.59 -33.51
C ASP A 408 7.46 26.25 -32.18
N ARG A 409 7.72 27.56 -32.07
CA ARG A 409 7.51 28.31 -30.83
C ARG A 409 6.04 28.32 -30.41
N THR A 410 5.12 28.51 -31.36
CA THR A 410 3.69 28.63 -31.06
C THR A 410 3.14 27.28 -30.62
N ALA A 411 3.50 26.22 -31.33
CA ALA A 411 3.12 24.86 -30.97
C ALA A 411 3.73 24.41 -29.63
N MET A 412 4.98 24.77 -29.34
CA MET A 412 5.61 24.46 -28.04
C MET A 412 4.93 25.22 -26.89
N HIS A 413 4.60 26.50 -27.08
CA HIS A 413 3.84 27.27 -26.11
C HIS A 413 2.50 26.60 -25.83
N GLN A 414 1.76 26.23 -26.86
CA GLN A 414 0.46 25.56 -26.74
C GLN A 414 0.59 24.19 -26.06
N HIS A 415 1.61 23.39 -26.42
CA HIS A 415 1.90 22.12 -25.77
C HIS A 415 2.06 22.27 -24.26
N ILE A 416 2.88 23.23 -23.80
CA ILE A 416 3.07 23.52 -22.37
C ILE A 416 1.78 24.06 -21.75
N ALA A 417 1.03 24.91 -22.46
CA ALA A 417 -0.25 25.44 -21.99
C ALA A 417 -1.34 24.37 -21.83
N GLU A 418 -1.20 23.21 -22.49
CA GLU A 418 -2.06 22.02 -22.35
C GLU A 418 -1.55 21.00 -21.31
N GLY A 419 -0.47 21.35 -20.60
CA GLY A 419 0.17 20.53 -19.57
C GLY A 419 1.27 19.61 -20.10
N GLY A 420 1.74 19.84 -21.32
CA GLY A 420 2.94 19.22 -21.88
C GLY A 420 4.21 19.72 -21.21
N ARG A 421 5.30 18.98 -21.37
CA ARG A 421 6.54 19.22 -20.63
C ARG A 421 7.42 20.30 -21.28
N PRO A 422 8.09 21.16 -20.48
CA PRO A 422 8.99 22.19 -21.02
C PRO A 422 10.40 21.67 -21.32
N ALA A 423 10.74 20.42 -20.97
CA ALA A 423 12.08 19.85 -21.16
C ALA A 423 12.65 20.04 -22.57
N TYR A 424 11.85 19.78 -23.62
CA TYR A 424 12.32 19.94 -25.00
C TYR A 424 12.70 21.39 -25.32
N ALA A 425 11.91 22.38 -24.86
CA ALA A 425 12.23 23.80 -25.08
C ALA A 425 13.55 24.20 -24.42
N LEU A 426 13.81 23.70 -23.21
CA LEU A 426 15.05 23.96 -22.49
C LEU A 426 16.25 23.31 -23.19
N GLU A 427 16.11 22.05 -23.63
CA GLU A 427 17.19 21.36 -24.36
C GLU A 427 17.45 21.99 -25.73
N TRP A 428 16.40 22.35 -26.47
CA TRP A 428 16.53 23.06 -27.74
C TRP A 428 17.27 24.39 -27.58
N ALA A 429 16.89 25.20 -26.59
CA ALA A 429 17.56 26.48 -26.32
C ALA A 429 19.06 26.30 -26.06
N LYS A 430 19.40 25.27 -25.28
CA LYS A 430 20.78 24.91 -24.95
C LYS A 430 21.56 24.45 -26.18
N GLN A 431 21.00 23.58 -27.01
CA GLN A 431 21.65 23.04 -28.22
C GLN A 431 21.86 24.12 -29.29
N GLN A 432 20.90 25.03 -29.44
CA GLN A 432 20.94 26.09 -30.44
C GLN A 432 21.64 27.37 -29.94
N GLY A 433 22.09 27.42 -28.67
CA GLY A 433 22.74 28.60 -28.09
C GLY A 433 21.83 29.83 -28.04
N VAL A 434 20.53 29.63 -27.91
CA VAL A 434 19.52 30.70 -27.83
C VAL A 434 19.43 31.21 -26.39
N ASP A 435 19.06 32.48 -26.21
CA ASP A 435 18.82 33.07 -24.90
C ASP A 435 17.78 32.27 -24.10
N ILE A 436 18.26 31.57 -23.07
CA ILE A 436 17.46 30.70 -22.23
C ILE A 436 16.44 31.49 -21.39
N ASP A 437 16.69 32.76 -21.10
CA ASP A 437 15.78 33.58 -20.30
C ASP A 437 14.50 33.92 -21.08
N ALA A 438 14.62 34.19 -22.38
CA ALA A 438 13.47 34.39 -23.26
C ALA A 438 12.60 33.12 -23.36
N VAL A 439 13.24 31.93 -23.44
CA VAL A 439 12.54 30.65 -23.44
C VAL A 439 11.87 30.38 -22.09
N LYS A 440 12.54 30.66 -20.97
CA LYS A 440 11.95 30.57 -19.63
C LYS A 440 10.75 31.50 -19.44
N GLN A 441 10.77 32.70 -20.03
CA GLN A 441 9.64 33.62 -19.99
C GLN A 441 8.43 33.06 -20.75
N ASP A 442 8.65 32.41 -21.89
CA ASP A 442 7.60 31.76 -22.66
C ASP A 442 7.02 30.54 -21.92
N ILE A 443 7.89 29.70 -21.34
CA ILE A 443 7.51 28.57 -20.45
C ILE A 443 6.65 29.08 -19.29
N ARG A 444 7.08 30.16 -18.61
CA ARG A 444 6.31 30.77 -17.53
C ARG A 444 4.93 31.20 -17.99
N SER A 445 4.82 31.84 -19.16
CA SER A 445 3.55 32.28 -19.73
C SER A 445 2.63 31.09 -20.02
N ALA A 446 3.15 30.06 -20.70
CA ALA A 446 2.40 28.86 -21.03
C ALA A 446 1.93 28.09 -19.79
N MET A 447 2.79 27.90 -18.79
CA MET A 447 2.40 27.22 -17.55
C MET A 447 1.36 28.02 -16.75
N LYS A 448 1.33 29.36 -16.84
CA LYS A 448 0.24 30.18 -16.24
C LYS A 448 -1.09 29.97 -16.96
N THR A 449 -1.07 29.82 -18.28
CA THR A 449 -2.26 29.42 -19.05
C THR A 449 -2.73 28.05 -18.58
N TYR A 450 -1.83 27.07 -18.43
CA TYR A 450 -2.18 25.75 -17.92
C TYR A 450 -2.78 25.80 -16.51
N ALA A 451 -2.14 26.54 -15.59
CA ALA A 451 -2.66 26.75 -14.24
C ALA A 451 -4.07 27.36 -14.23
N SER A 452 -4.40 28.19 -15.22
CA SER A 452 -5.76 28.73 -15.38
C SER A 452 -6.78 27.67 -15.80
N SER A 453 -6.39 26.68 -16.62
CA SER A 453 -7.24 25.51 -16.92
C SER A 453 -7.45 24.62 -15.69
N ILE A 454 -6.41 24.46 -14.86
CA ILE A 454 -6.53 23.78 -13.57
C ILE A 454 -7.52 24.53 -12.67
N ASP A 455 -7.42 25.86 -12.63
CA ASP A 455 -8.31 26.72 -11.86
C ASP A 455 -9.77 26.62 -12.28
N GLN A 456 -10.04 26.54 -13.59
CA GLN A 456 -11.40 26.30 -14.11
C GLN A 456 -11.96 24.94 -13.66
N THR A 457 -11.14 23.88 -13.72
CA THR A 457 -11.55 22.55 -13.25
C THR A 457 -11.76 22.54 -11.74
N GLY A 458 -10.87 23.18 -10.97
CA GLY A 458 -10.99 23.36 -9.53
C GLY A 458 -12.27 24.10 -9.16
N LYS A 459 -12.59 25.21 -9.84
CA LYS A 459 -13.83 25.96 -9.64
C LYS A 459 -15.07 25.14 -9.96
N ALA A 460 -15.09 24.43 -11.09
CA ALA A 460 -16.22 23.58 -11.44
C ALA A 460 -16.44 22.46 -10.41
N TYR A 461 -15.35 21.88 -9.89
CA TYR A 461 -15.43 20.88 -8.83
C TYR A 461 -15.87 21.47 -7.48
N ALA A 462 -15.38 22.66 -7.12
CA ALA A 462 -15.85 23.39 -5.94
C ALA A 462 -17.33 23.73 -6.04
N GLU A 463 -17.80 24.24 -7.18
CA GLU A 463 -19.20 24.56 -7.42
C GLU A 463 -20.07 23.31 -7.30
N HIS A 464 -19.63 22.20 -7.89
CA HIS A 464 -20.32 20.90 -7.78
C HIS A 464 -20.44 20.40 -6.33
N MET A 465 -19.45 20.71 -5.50
CA MET A 465 -19.37 20.29 -4.09
C MET A 465 -19.89 21.34 -3.11
N SER A 466 -20.33 22.50 -3.60
CA SER A 466 -20.60 23.70 -2.77
C SER A 466 -21.71 23.47 -1.74
N GLU A 467 -22.83 22.87 -2.13
CA GLU A 467 -23.95 22.59 -1.23
C GLU A 467 -23.54 21.58 -0.15
N LEU A 468 -22.85 20.51 -0.51
CA LEU A 468 -22.36 19.54 0.47
C LEU A 468 -21.31 20.15 1.40
N GLY A 469 -20.43 21.00 0.87
CA GLY A 469 -19.45 21.76 1.65
C GLY A 469 -20.14 22.66 2.66
N TRP A 470 -21.22 23.32 2.24
CA TRP A 470 -22.05 24.14 3.11
C TRP A 470 -22.71 23.29 4.21
N LEU A 471 -23.31 22.14 3.86
CA LEU A 471 -23.94 21.23 4.83
C LEU A 471 -22.94 20.76 5.89
N VAL A 472 -21.74 20.34 5.48
CA VAL A 472 -20.69 19.90 6.41
C VAL A 472 -20.22 21.06 7.28
N ALA A 473 -19.97 22.23 6.71
CA ALA A 473 -19.51 23.40 7.47
C ALA A 473 -20.54 23.87 8.51
N ASN A 474 -21.83 23.79 8.20
CA ASN A 474 -22.89 24.33 9.05
C ASN A 474 -23.53 23.29 9.98
N HIS A 475 -23.44 22.00 9.67
CA HIS A 475 -24.15 20.95 10.42
C HIS A 475 -23.23 19.78 10.81
N GLY A 476 -22.15 19.54 10.09
CA GLY A 476 -21.27 18.39 10.31
C GLY A 476 -20.61 18.37 11.69
N GLY A 477 -20.35 19.53 12.28
CA GLY A 477 -19.77 19.61 13.63
C GLY A 477 -20.68 19.09 14.76
N ALA A 478 -21.98 18.90 14.50
CA ALA A 478 -22.92 18.30 15.44
C ALA A 478 -22.89 16.75 15.40
N MET A 479 -22.10 16.16 14.51
CA MET A 479 -22.04 14.72 14.25
C MET A 479 -20.72 14.12 14.75
N THR A 480 -20.78 12.86 15.17
CA THR A 480 -19.57 12.01 15.23
C THR A 480 -19.02 11.75 13.83
N PRO A 481 -17.74 11.37 13.68
CA PRO A 481 -17.15 10.96 12.41
C PRO A 481 -18.01 9.99 11.60
N GLU A 482 -18.52 8.94 12.24
CA GLU A 482 -19.34 7.91 11.59
C GLU A 482 -20.71 8.46 11.14
N GLN A 483 -21.32 9.35 11.93
CA GLN A 483 -22.57 10.00 11.56
C GLN A 483 -22.38 10.97 10.40
N LEU A 484 -21.25 11.69 10.36
CA LEU A 484 -20.90 12.58 9.26
C LEU A 484 -20.69 11.79 7.96
N GLU A 485 -20.02 10.64 8.04
CA GLU A 485 -19.86 9.72 6.90
C GLU A 485 -21.23 9.26 6.36
N GLN A 486 -22.13 8.85 7.26
CA GLN A 486 -23.50 8.45 6.90
C GLN A 486 -24.29 9.60 6.28
N ALA A 487 -24.19 10.81 6.84
CA ALA A 487 -24.87 12.00 6.32
C ALA A 487 -24.40 12.34 4.89
N ILE A 488 -23.10 12.24 4.63
CA ILE A 488 -22.49 12.46 3.32
C ILE A 488 -22.94 11.39 2.33
N ALA A 489 -22.88 10.11 2.71
CA ALA A 489 -23.31 8.99 1.87
C ALA A 489 -24.81 9.08 1.54
N GLN A 490 -25.63 9.48 2.52
CA GLN A 490 -27.05 9.71 2.31
C GLN A 490 -27.29 10.87 1.34
N TYR A 491 -26.61 12.02 1.52
CA TYR A 491 -26.72 13.16 0.61
C TYR A 491 -26.35 12.78 -0.84
N ALA A 492 -25.24 12.06 -1.03
CA ALA A 492 -24.82 11.60 -2.35
C ALA A 492 -25.89 10.70 -3.01
N LYS A 493 -26.46 9.78 -2.23
CA LYS A 493 -27.56 8.91 -2.68
C LYS A 493 -28.80 9.70 -3.06
N GLU A 494 -29.13 10.76 -2.33
CA GLU A 494 -30.27 11.64 -2.62
C GLU A 494 -30.08 12.46 -3.90
N LYS A 495 -28.85 12.89 -4.22
CA LYS A 495 -28.53 13.56 -5.49
C LYS A 495 -28.51 12.62 -6.69
N GLY A 496 -28.27 11.34 -6.46
CA GLY A 496 -28.32 10.29 -7.47
C GLY A 496 -27.00 10.07 -8.22
N PRO A 497 -26.94 9.02 -9.06
CA PRO A 497 -25.69 8.53 -9.67
C PRO A 497 -25.06 9.51 -10.66
N GLU A 498 -25.84 10.39 -11.30
CA GLU A 498 -25.31 11.40 -12.23
C GLU A 498 -24.48 12.47 -11.51
N TRP A 499 -24.92 12.89 -10.32
CA TRP A 499 -24.16 13.83 -9.49
C TRP A 499 -22.82 13.20 -9.09
N GLU A 500 -22.83 11.95 -8.60
CA GLU A 500 -21.62 11.24 -8.21
C GLU A 500 -20.65 11.02 -9.39
N ALA A 501 -21.17 10.60 -10.55
CA ALA A 501 -20.38 10.45 -11.77
C ALA A 501 -19.71 11.77 -12.19
N LYS A 502 -20.42 12.90 -12.07
CA LYS A 502 -19.86 14.21 -12.38
C LYS A 502 -18.74 14.63 -11.42
N GLY A 503 -18.93 14.40 -10.13
CA GLY A 503 -17.90 14.65 -9.10
C GLY A 503 -16.65 13.82 -9.34
N ASN A 504 -16.82 12.53 -9.66
CA ASN A 504 -15.72 11.62 -10.00
C ASN A 504 -14.96 12.06 -11.25
N GLU A 505 -15.68 12.48 -12.29
CA GLU A 505 -15.09 12.98 -13.52
C GLU A 505 -14.24 14.24 -13.27
N LEU A 506 -14.76 15.21 -12.51
CA LEU A 506 -14.04 16.45 -12.19
C LEU A 506 -12.80 16.19 -11.32
N LYS A 507 -12.91 15.29 -10.33
CA LYS A 507 -11.77 14.83 -9.52
C LYS A 507 -10.70 14.17 -10.38
N ALA A 508 -11.09 13.23 -11.24
CA ALA A 508 -10.15 12.54 -12.12
C ALA A 508 -9.41 13.51 -13.04
N ARG A 509 -10.12 14.52 -13.57
CA ARG A 509 -9.49 15.62 -14.33
C ARG A 509 -8.50 16.42 -13.49
N LEU A 510 -8.84 16.75 -12.24
CA LEU A 510 -7.95 17.48 -11.35
C LEU A 510 -6.68 16.69 -10.99
N VAL A 511 -6.81 15.39 -10.75
CA VAL A 511 -5.69 14.46 -10.56
C VAL A 511 -4.80 14.44 -11.80
N ALA A 512 -5.37 14.22 -12.99
CA ALA A 512 -4.62 14.22 -14.24
C ALA A 512 -3.92 15.58 -14.51
N HIS A 513 -4.54 16.69 -14.10
CA HIS A 513 -3.92 18.00 -14.13
C HIS A 513 -2.70 18.09 -13.22
N GLY A 514 -2.79 17.54 -12.01
CA GLY A 514 -1.69 17.50 -11.05
C GLY A 514 -0.52 16.63 -11.51
N GLU A 515 -0.79 15.49 -12.14
CA GLU A 515 0.24 14.60 -12.71
C GLU A 515 1.07 15.33 -13.77
N LYS A 516 0.39 16.00 -14.70
CA LYS A 516 1.02 16.85 -15.73
C LYS A 516 1.80 18.01 -15.11
N LEU A 517 1.21 18.70 -14.14
CA LEU A 517 1.89 19.81 -13.44
C LEU A 517 3.15 19.32 -12.71
N ALA A 518 3.12 18.14 -12.10
CA ALA A 518 4.31 17.54 -11.48
C ALA A 518 5.42 17.28 -12.51
N GLY A 519 5.06 16.79 -13.70
CA GLY A 519 6.00 16.65 -14.82
C GLY A 519 6.58 17.99 -15.28
N GLN A 520 5.78 19.04 -15.38
CA GLN A 520 6.26 20.38 -15.73
C GLN A 520 7.22 20.94 -14.68
N ILE A 521 6.91 20.79 -13.40
CA ILE A 521 7.77 21.22 -12.28
C ILE A 521 9.08 20.42 -12.27
N ALA A 522 9.04 19.13 -12.58
CA ALA A 522 10.22 18.27 -12.64
C ALA A 522 11.28 18.77 -13.65
N ASP A 523 10.85 19.48 -14.69
CA ASP A 523 11.74 20.02 -15.72
C ASP A 523 12.23 21.44 -15.44
N LEU A 524 11.67 22.11 -14.43
CA LEU A 524 12.12 23.43 -14.03
C LEU A 524 13.46 23.32 -13.31
N ASP A 525 14.37 24.21 -13.65
CA ASP A 525 15.55 24.46 -12.85
C ASP A 525 15.11 25.03 -11.48
N PRO A 526 15.47 24.41 -10.35
CA PRO A 526 15.19 24.99 -9.04
C PRO A 526 15.91 26.33 -8.84
N GLU A 527 16.99 26.57 -9.58
CA GLU A 527 17.69 27.84 -9.65
C GLU A 527 17.26 28.61 -10.93
N GLY A 528 17.84 29.79 -11.18
CA GLY A 528 17.67 30.46 -12.49
C GLY A 528 16.22 30.79 -12.92
N GLY A 529 15.28 30.97 -11.98
CA GLY A 529 13.91 31.42 -12.25
C GLY A 529 12.82 30.37 -12.11
N GLY A 530 13.12 29.07 -12.14
CA GLY A 530 12.08 28.03 -12.03
C GLY A 530 11.39 27.99 -10.66
N ALA A 531 12.11 28.30 -9.57
CA ALA A 531 11.49 28.51 -8.25
C ALA A 531 10.45 29.65 -8.24
N GLU A 532 10.63 30.69 -9.07
CA GLU A 532 9.63 31.77 -9.19
C GLU A 532 8.40 31.28 -9.97
N ILE A 533 8.61 30.53 -11.05
CA ILE A 533 7.53 29.94 -11.85
C ILE A 533 6.69 29.01 -10.98
N ALA A 534 7.32 28.10 -10.23
CA ALA A 534 6.64 27.19 -9.33
C ALA A 534 5.87 27.95 -8.23
N LYS A 535 6.46 29.01 -7.66
CA LYS A 535 5.76 29.86 -6.69
C LYS A 535 4.50 30.48 -7.29
N GLU A 536 4.58 31.07 -8.47
CA GLU A 536 3.40 31.70 -9.10
C GLU A 536 2.28 30.70 -9.38
N ILE A 537 2.64 29.50 -9.85
CA ILE A 537 1.66 28.46 -10.19
C ILE A 537 1.06 27.84 -8.93
N LEU A 538 1.90 27.45 -7.97
CA LEU A 538 1.46 26.78 -6.73
C LEU A 538 0.86 27.75 -5.71
N SER A 539 0.98 29.06 -5.92
CA SER A 539 0.17 30.06 -5.20
C SER A 539 -1.31 29.95 -5.57
N ASN A 540 -1.66 29.31 -6.70
CA ASN A 540 -3.05 29.02 -7.05
C ASN A 540 -3.57 27.81 -6.23
N PRO A 541 -4.63 27.98 -5.43
CA PRO A 541 -5.34 26.91 -4.72
C PRO A 541 -5.60 25.62 -5.49
N SER A 542 -6.17 25.75 -6.69
CA SER A 542 -6.57 24.64 -7.56
C SER A 542 -5.35 23.89 -8.08
N ALA A 543 -4.27 24.61 -8.42
CA ALA A 543 -3.01 24.01 -8.86
C ALA A 543 -2.32 23.22 -7.73
N GLN A 544 -2.31 23.79 -6.51
CA GLN A 544 -1.78 23.08 -5.34
C GLN A 544 -2.60 21.83 -5.02
N LEU A 545 -3.92 21.94 -5.07
CA LEU A 545 -4.81 20.80 -4.84
C LEU A 545 -4.65 19.72 -5.91
N ALA A 546 -4.55 20.11 -7.17
CA ALA A 546 -4.29 19.18 -8.27
C ALA A 546 -2.99 18.41 -8.02
N PHE A 547 -1.90 19.13 -7.74
CA PHE A 547 -0.59 18.54 -7.48
C PHE A 547 -0.61 17.58 -6.29
N SER A 548 -1.17 17.99 -5.14
CA SER A 548 -1.27 17.15 -3.95
C SER A 548 -2.18 15.92 -4.18
N SER A 549 -3.32 16.10 -4.83
CA SER A 549 -4.25 15.01 -5.17
C SER A 549 -3.61 13.99 -6.10
N ALA A 550 -2.81 14.44 -7.07
CA ALA A 550 -2.07 13.57 -7.97
C ALA A 550 -1.05 12.72 -7.22
N VAL A 551 -0.23 13.35 -6.39
CA VAL A 551 0.78 12.65 -5.58
C VAL A 551 0.15 11.65 -4.60
N GLN A 552 -0.99 12.00 -4.00
CA GLN A 552 -1.71 11.09 -3.10
C GLN A 552 -2.39 9.92 -3.83
N SER A 553 -2.92 10.16 -5.03
CA SER A 553 -3.63 9.15 -5.82
C SER A 553 -2.68 8.23 -6.57
N ASN A 554 -1.52 8.75 -6.96
CA ASN A 554 -0.50 8.05 -7.73
C ASN A 554 0.89 8.25 -7.09
N PRO A 555 1.24 7.48 -6.04
CA PRO A 555 2.55 7.54 -5.41
C PRO A 555 3.71 7.22 -6.36
N GLU A 556 3.47 6.54 -7.49
CA GLU A 556 4.49 6.27 -8.51
C GLU A 556 5.02 7.55 -9.18
N LEU A 557 4.30 8.67 -9.10
CA LEU A 557 4.82 9.99 -9.52
C LEU A 557 6.09 10.39 -8.76
N LEU A 558 6.29 9.85 -7.56
CA LEU A 558 7.49 10.06 -6.75
C LEU A 558 8.52 8.92 -6.90
N ALA A 559 8.20 7.91 -7.70
CA ALA A 559 9.12 6.87 -8.10
C ALA A 559 9.88 7.26 -9.38
N GLY A 560 10.94 6.51 -9.68
CA GLY A 560 11.75 6.72 -10.89
C GLY A 560 12.44 8.08 -10.98
N ALA A 561 12.91 8.42 -12.18
CA ALA A 561 13.67 9.64 -12.45
C ALA A 561 12.81 10.92 -12.36
N GLN A 562 11.52 10.86 -12.76
CA GLN A 562 10.61 11.99 -12.61
C GLN A 562 10.45 12.37 -11.13
N GLY A 563 10.12 11.39 -10.28
CA GLY A 563 9.94 11.60 -8.86
C GLY A 563 11.21 12.11 -8.17
N GLU A 564 12.38 11.68 -8.63
CA GLU A 564 13.65 12.22 -8.17
C GLU A 564 13.79 13.71 -8.49
N LYS A 565 13.47 14.12 -9.71
CA LYS A 565 13.50 15.53 -10.11
C LYS A 565 12.52 16.37 -9.27
N VAL A 566 11.28 15.89 -9.09
CA VAL A 566 10.28 16.56 -8.23
C VAL A 566 10.80 16.69 -6.79
N ALA A 567 11.29 15.60 -6.20
CA ALA A 567 11.81 15.61 -4.83
C ALA A 567 13.01 16.56 -4.69
N ASN A 568 13.94 16.53 -5.64
CA ASN A 568 15.11 17.43 -5.64
C ASN A 568 14.69 18.90 -5.81
N PHE A 569 13.69 19.19 -6.66
CA PHE A 569 13.16 20.52 -6.85
C PHE A 569 12.60 21.09 -5.53
N PHE A 570 11.68 20.38 -4.88
CA PHE A 570 11.06 20.84 -3.63
C PHE A 570 11.99 20.79 -2.41
N SER A 571 13.04 19.96 -2.46
CA SER A 571 14.07 19.92 -1.41
C SER A 571 15.13 21.02 -1.58
N ASN A 572 15.13 21.74 -2.71
CA ASN A 572 16.10 22.81 -2.95
C ASN A 572 15.87 24.00 -1.99
N PRO A 573 16.89 24.50 -1.28
CA PRO A 573 16.75 25.61 -0.33
C PRO A 573 16.19 26.90 -0.95
N GLY A 574 16.54 27.20 -2.20
CA GLY A 574 16.03 28.37 -2.93
C GLY A 574 14.53 28.25 -3.24
N VAL A 575 14.07 27.05 -3.58
CA VAL A 575 12.65 26.75 -3.77
C VAL A 575 11.90 26.86 -2.44
N GLN A 576 12.40 26.25 -1.38
CA GLN A 576 11.79 26.32 -0.04
C GLN A 576 11.71 27.75 0.48
N ALA A 577 12.77 28.55 0.30
CA ALA A 577 12.79 29.95 0.71
C ALA A 577 11.74 30.79 -0.03
N LYS A 578 11.52 30.53 -1.33
CA LYS A 578 10.53 31.28 -2.13
C LYS A 578 9.08 30.86 -1.87
N LEU A 579 8.85 29.56 -1.67
CA LEU A 579 7.53 29.02 -1.40
C LEU A 579 7.10 29.20 0.07
N GLY A 580 8.04 29.46 0.98
CA GLY A 580 7.77 29.69 2.39
C GLY A 580 7.01 28.52 3.03
N ASP A 581 5.89 28.83 3.68
CA ASP A 581 5.07 27.84 4.39
C ASP A 581 4.39 26.85 3.44
N GLN A 582 3.98 27.31 2.24
CA GLN A 582 3.39 26.44 1.23
C GLN A 582 4.38 25.38 0.73
N GLY A 583 5.65 25.76 0.54
CA GLY A 583 6.71 24.85 0.12
C GLY A 583 6.99 23.78 1.17
N ARG A 584 7.07 24.17 2.44
CA ARG A 584 7.25 23.24 3.56
C ARG A 584 6.09 22.24 3.68
N LYS A 585 4.86 22.69 3.46
CA LYS A 585 3.66 21.82 3.46
C LYS A 585 3.69 20.81 2.32
N LEU A 586 3.97 21.27 1.10
CA LEU A 586 4.09 20.39 -0.07
C LEU A 586 5.17 19.32 0.12
N VAL A 587 6.34 19.70 0.66
CA VAL A 587 7.41 18.73 0.98
C VAL A 587 6.93 17.64 1.96
N ASN A 588 6.15 18.01 2.97
CA ASN A 588 5.59 17.04 3.92
C ASN A 588 4.53 16.13 3.27
N GLU A 589 3.70 16.66 2.37
CA GLU A 589 2.73 15.85 1.61
C GLU A 589 3.45 14.87 0.67
N LEU A 590 4.49 15.31 -0.04
CA LEU A 590 5.34 14.47 -0.88
C LEU A 590 5.99 13.34 -0.06
N ALA A 591 6.56 13.67 1.09
CA ALA A 591 7.16 12.67 1.98
C ALA A 591 6.11 11.66 2.46
N SER A 592 4.92 12.13 2.84
CA SER A 592 3.84 11.26 3.32
C SER A 592 3.34 10.31 2.23
N ALA A 593 3.16 10.79 1.00
CA ALA A 593 2.76 9.97 -0.13
C ALA A 593 3.84 8.96 -0.53
N TYR A 594 5.11 9.36 -0.53
CA TYR A 594 6.24 8.46 -0.79
C TYR A 594 6.29 7.33 0.26
N ALA A 595 6.19 7.68 1.54
CA ALA A 595 6.17 6.70 2.62
C ALA A 595 4.99 5.71 2.48
N LYS A 596 3.82 6.20 2.06
CA LYS A 596 2.66 5.36 1.81
C LYS A 596 2.89 4.35 0.68
N GLY A 597 3.36 4.81 -0.48
CA GLY A 597 3.56 3.95 -1.65
C GLY A 597 4.75 2.98 -1.51
N VAL A 598 5.83 3.39 -0.83
CA VAL A 598 7.03 2.56 -0.70
C VAL A 598 6.92 1.58 0.46
N VAL A 599 6.30 1.99 1.57
CA VAL A 599 6.29 1.21 2.81
C VAL A 599 4.90 0.67 3.11
N LEU A 600 3.90 1.53 3.28
CA LEU A 600 2.59 1.12 3.82
C LEU A 600 1.89 0.07 2.95
N ASP A 601 1.90 0.22 1.62
CA ASP A 601 1.28 -0.76 0.72
C ASP A 601 1.99 -2.12 0.76
N LYS A 602 3.30 -2.14 0.97
CA LYS A 602 4.10 -3.37 1.01
C LYS A 602 4.08 -4.08 2.37
N ILE A 603 3.69 -3.39 3.44
CA ILE A 603 3.62 -3.95 4.80
C ILE A 603 2.19 -4.21 5.28
N GLY A 604 1.16 -3.84 4.51
CA GLY A 604 -0.24 -3.98 4.90
C GLY A 604 -0.67 -5.43 5.23
N ASN A 605 0.08 -6.42 4.74
CA ASN A 605 -0.14 -7.86 4.96
C ASN A 605 1.01 -8.52 5.76
N LEU A 606 1.67 -7.78 6.66
CA LEU A 606 2.76 -8.32 7.48
C LEU A 606 2.27 -9.45 8.41
N ASP A 607 2.80 -10.66 8.23
CA ASP A 607 2.62 -11.82 9.10
C ASP A 607 3.93 -12.10 9.84
N PRO A 608 4.01 -11.84 11.16
CA PRO A 608 5.21 -12.06 11.96
C PRO A 608 5.65 -13.53 12.09
N SER A 609 4.76 -14.47 11.73
CA SER A 609 5.05 -15.91 11.73
C SER A 609 5.59 -16.41 10.39
N ASP A 610 5.49 -15.60 9.33
CA ASP A 610 6.04 -15.89 8.01
C ASP A 610 7.35 -15.15 7.77
N ALA A 611 8.44 -15.91 7.59
CA ALA A 611 9.76 -15.36 7.31
C ALA A 611 9.80 -14.57 5.98
N ALA A 612 9.00 -14.94 4.98
CA ALA A 612 8.93 -14.23 3.70
C ALA A 612 8.25 -12.87 3.88
N SER A 613 7.13 -12.81 4.59
CA SER A 613 6.45 -11.56 4.94
C SER A 613 7.34 -10.59 5.73
N VAL A 614 8.09 -11.09 6.73
CA VAL A 614 9.08 -10.30 7.49
C VAL A 614 10.22 -9.80 6.60
N ALA A 615 10.71 -10.63 5.67
CA ALA A 615 11.72 -10.23 4.71
C ALA A 615 11.22 -9.13 3.76
N SER A 616 9.98 -9.25 3.26
CA SER A 616 9.33 -8.23 2.43
C SER A 616 9.17 -6.89 3.17
N ALA A 617 8.81 -6.90 4.45
CA ALA A 617 8.71 -5.68 5.25
C ALA A 617 10.08 -5.01 5.48
N LYS A 618 11.14 -5.79 5.74
CA LYS A 618 12.52 -5.26 5.82
C LYS A 618 12.99 -4.70 4.48
N GLN A 619 12.63 -5.35 3.39
CA GLN A 619 12.94 -4.86 2.04
C GLN A 619 12.21 -3.55 1.72
N ALA A 620 10.93 -3.43 2.12
CA ALA A 620 10.17 -2.18 1.99
C ALA A 620 10.80 -1.04 2.81
N LEU A 621 11.25 -1.33 4.04
CA LEU A 621 11.97 -0.38 4.89
C LEU A 621 13.32 0.04 4.33
N THR A 622 14.03 -0.87 3.65
CA THR A 622 15.26 -0.54 2.93
C THR A 622 15.00 0.50 1.85
N GLY A 623 13.80 0.49 1.24
CA GLY A 623 13.35 1.51 0.30
C GLY A 623 13.30 2.92 0.88
N LEU A 624 13.13 3.09 2.20
CA LEU A 624 13.19 4.42 2.85
C LEU A 624 14.60 5.01 2.93
N LYS A 625 15.64 4.18 2.78
CA LYS A 625 17.03 4.65 2.72
C LYS A 625 17.33 5.42 1.43
N ASP A 626 16.37 5.44 0.50
CA ASP A 626 16.46 6.24 -0.69
C ASP A 626 16.75 7.71 -0.36
N SER A 627 17.81 8.24 -0.98
CA SER A 627 18.27 9.60 -0.73
C SER A 627 17.20 10.66 -1.00
N ARG A 628 16.19 10.36 -1.84
CA ARG A 628 15.06 11.24 -2.16
C ARG A 628 14.18 11.45 -0.94
N PHE A 629 13.82 10.36 -0.25
CA PHE A 629 13.01 10.41 0.95
C PHE A 629 13.76 11.09 2.10
N ALA A 630 15.04 10.77 2.25
CA ALA A 630 15.92 11.43 3.22
C ALA A 630 15.93 12.96 3.00
N LYS A 631 16.13 13.41 1.75
CA LYS A 631 16.12 14.82 1.38
C LYS A 631 14.79 15.50 1.64
N LEU A 632 13.66 14.86 1.30
CA LEU A 632 12.32 15.39 1.57
C LEU A 632 12.08 15.60 3.07
N LEU A 633 12.61 14.73 3.93
CA LEU A 633 12.53 14.88 5.38
C LEU A 633 13.58 15.81 5.97
N GLY A 634 14.49 16.36 5.16
CA GLY A 634 15.62 17.17 5.62
C GLY A 634 16.65 16.37 6.42
N LEU A 635 16.79 15.07 6.13
CA LEU A 635 17.68 14.14 6.83
C LEU A 635 18.88 13.77 5.96
N SER A 636 20.03 13.58 6.62
CA SER A 636 21.20 13.00 5.99
C SER A 636 21.04 11.48 5.77
N PRO A 637 21.79 10.87 4.84
CA PRO A 637 21.77 9.42 4.64
C PRO A 637 22.05 8.62 5.93
N SER A 638 23.00 9.07 6.75
CA SER A 638 23.31 8.41 8.03
C SER A 638 22.16 8.49 9.03
N GLN A 639 21.47 9.64 9.09
CA GLN A 639 20.26 9.77 9.93
C GLN A 639 19.14 8.86 9.41
N MET A 640 19.02 8.66 8.09
CA MET A 640 18.06 7.70 7.56
C MET A 640 18.43 6.25 7.81
N ASP A 641 19.71 5.88 7.84
CA ASP A 641 20.14 4.57 8.29
C ASP A 641 19.73 4.31 9.74
N GLU A 642 19.87 5.32 10.62
CA GLU A 642 19.42 5.25 12.01
C GLU A 642 17.89 5.11 12.10
N VAL A 643 17.13 5.86 11.28
CA VAL A 643 15.67 5.76 11.19
C VAL A 643 15.22 4.37 10.73
N VAL A 644 15.77 3.86 9.62
CA VAL A 644 15.40 2.55 9.10
C VAL A 644 15.77 1.45 10.07
N SER A 645 16.95 1.54 10.70
CA SER A 645 17.33 0.61 11.77
C SER A 645 16.36 0.69 12.95
N ALA A 646 15.89 1.89 13.32
CA ALA A 646 14.90 2.05 14.38
C ALA A 646 13.54 1.46 14.01
N LEU A 647 13.10 1.58 12.76
CA LEU A 647 11.86 1.02 12.22
C LEU A 647 11.92 -0.51 12.04
N GLU A 648 13.05 -1.06 11.58
CA GLU A 648 13.24 -2.51 11.49
C GLU A 648 13.11 -3.18 12.86
N ASN A 649 13.60 -2.49 13.89
CA ASN A 649 13.47 -2.92 15.28
C ASN A 649 12.03 -2.87 15.81
N THR A 650 11.06 -2.31 15.07
CA THR A 650 9.64 -2.36 15.47
C THR A 650 8.87 -3.53 14.84
N ILE A 651 9.44 -4.26 13.87
CA ILE A 651 8.80 -5.44 13.28
C ILE A 651 8.59 -6.53 14.37
N PRO A 652 7.36 -7.09 14.53
CA PRO A 652 7.07 -8.12 15.52
C PRO A 652 7.81 -9.43 15.22
N LYS A 653 8.07 -10.20 16.27
CA LYS A 653 8.56 -11.57 16.21
C LYS A 653 7.42 -12.50 16.63
N ALA A 654 7.42 -13.72 16.08
CA ALA A 654 6.43 -14.74 16.42
C ALA A 654 6.38 -14.99 17.94
N GLY A 655 5.17 -14.90 18.51
CA GLY A 655 4.92 -15.19 19.94
C GLY A 655 5.21 -14.07 20.93
N GLU A 656 5.50 -12.84 20.48
CA GLU A 656 5.76 -11.71 21.37
C GLU A 656 4.50 -11.16 22.06
N SER A 657 4.70 -10.64 23.28
CA SER A 657 3.65 -10.04 24.09
C SER A 657 3.39 -8.58 23.72
N ALA A 658 2.22 -8.06 24.11
CA ALA A 658 1.90 -6.64 23.93
C ALA A 658 2.86 -5.69 24.69
N ASP A 659 3.46 -6.14 25.80
CA ASP A 659 4.49 -5.40 26.54
C ASP A 659 5.81 -5.30 25.75
N ASP A 660 6.12 -6.30 24.94
CA ASP A 660 7.33 -6.29 24.10
C ASP A 660 7.17 -5.40 22.87
N ILE A 661 5.94 -5.30 22.35
CA ILE A 661 5.59 -4.32 21.32
C ILE A 661 5.70 -2.90 21.89
N ALA A 662 5.11 -2.67 23.06
CA ALA A 662 5.19 -1.42 23.80
C ALA A 662 6.62 -0.89 24.00
N LYS A 663 7.52 -1.75 24.49
CA LYS A 663 8.94 -1.39 24.72
C LYS A 663 9.63 -0.97 23.43
N ARG A 664 9.35 -1.63 22.31
CA ARG A 664 9.97 -1.30 21.01
C ARG A 664 9.45 0.02 20.44
N THR A 665 8.16 0.32 20.57
CA THR A 665 7.61 1.62 20.15
C THR A 665 8.19 2.76 20.98
N SER A 666 8.40 2.55 22.29
CA SER A 666 9.10 3.52 23.16
C SER A 666 10.60 3.66 22.80
N ALA A 667 11.26 2.55 22.43
CA ALA A 667 12.64 2.58 21.96
C ALA A 667 12.78 3.32 20.61
N LEU A 668 11.81 3.18 19.71
CA LEU A 668 11.71 3.98 18.48
C LEU A 668 11.63 5.46 18.81
N ASP A 669 10.69 5.88 19.66
CA ASP A 669 10.54 7.30 20.03
C ASP A 669 11.81 7.88 20.66
N THR A 670 12.45 7.13 21.56
CA THR A 670 13.71 7.52 22.19
C THR A 670 14.81 7.74 21.15
N LYS A 671 14.95 6.80 20.19
CA LYS A 671 15.91 6.94 19.10
C LYS A 671 15.60 8.16 18.22
N LEU A 672 14.35 8.34 17.81
CA LEU A 672 13.94 9.45 16.95
C LEU A 672 14.13 10.82 17.62
N ASN A 673 13.88 10.94 18.93
CA ASN A 673 14.15 12.16 19.69
C ASN A 673 15.65 12.50 19.75
N GLY A 674 16.54 11.51 19.61
CA GLY A 674 17.97 11.72 19.48
C GLY A 674 18.41 12.27 18.11
N ILE A 675 17.55 12.20 17.09
CA ILE A 675 17.86 12.64 15.72
C ILE A 675 17.31 14.06 15.50
N LYS A 676 18.23 15.00 15.20
CA LYS A 676 17.86 16.39 14.89
C LYS A 676 16.87 16.44 13.72
N GLY A 677 15.72 17.07 13.94
CA GLY A 677 14.65 17.18 12.94
C GLY A 677 13.55 16.13 13.08
N LEU A 678 13.70 15.12 13.97
CA LEU A 678 12.75 14.03 14.18
C LEU A 678 12.17 13.95 15.59
N ASN A 679 12.09 15.08 16.30
CA ASN A 679 11.37 15.13 17.56
C ASN A 679 9.85 14.90 17.35
N GLY A 680 9.11 14.60 18.41
CA GLY A 680 7.66 14.38 18.34
C GLY A 680 6.84 15.59 17.84
N SER A 681 7.43 16.79 17.80
CA SER A 681 6.76 18.01 17.34
C SER A 681 7.06 18.38 15.88
N THR A 682 7.96 17.66 15.18
CA THR A 682 8.21 17.86 13.75
C THR A 682 7.32 16.95 12.90
N ALA A 683 6.94 17.41 11.70
CA ALA A 683 6.16 16.62 10.76
C ALA A 683 6.88 15.32 10.36
N ALA A 684 8.19 15.40 10.09
CA ALA A 684 9.03 14.25 9.80
C ALA A 684 9.11 13.25 10.97
N GLY A 685 9.30 13.74 12.21
CA GLY A 685 9.35 12.89 13.39
C GLY A 685 8.02 12.19 13.66
N ARG A 686 6.91 12.87 13.39
CA ARG A 686 5.55 12.32 13.48
C ARG A 686 5.27 11.25 12.42
N LEU A 687 5.64 11.50 11.16
CA LEU A 687 5.49 10.54 10.05
C LEU A 687 6.23 9.22 10.36
N ILE A 688 7.50 9.30 10.76
CA ILE A 688 8.33 8.12 11.04
C ILE A 688 7.79 7.33 12.25
N ARG A 689 7.30 8.01 13.30
CA ARG A 689 6.62 7.33 14.42
C ARG A 689 5.38 6.59 13.95
N GLY A 690 4.60 7.21 13.06
CA GLY A 690 3.45 6.57 12.44
C GLY A 690 3.80 5.28 11.70
N LEU A 691 4.84 5.31 10.87
CA LEU A 691 5.36 4.11 10.18
C LEU A 691 5.79 3.02 11.18
N GLY A 692 6.50 3.39 12.24
CA GLY A 692 6.96 2.45 13.26
C GLY A 692 5.82 1.78 14.03
N ILE A 693 4.74 2.51 14.29
CA ILE A 693 3.51 1.97 14.86
C ILE A 693 2.84 1.00 13.88
N ALA A 694 2.72 1.35 12.60
CA ALA A 694 2.14 0.46 11.58
C ALA A 694 2.94 -0.85 11.45
N LEU A 695 4.27 -0.77 11.47
CA LEU A 695 5.16 -1.92 11.40
C LEU A 695 5.07 -2.82 12.63
N SER A 696 4.69 -2.28 13.79
CA SER A 696 4.60 -3.02 15.05
C SER A 696 3.41 -4.00 15.15
N GLY A 697 2.59 -4.13 14.09
CA GLY A 697 1.51 -5.12 14.02
C GLY A 697 0.35 -4.87 14.99
N VAL A 698 0.34 -3.79 15.77
CA VAL A 698 -0.72 -3.51 16.78
C VAL A 698 -2.06 -3.20 16.13
N SER A 699 -2.06 -2.62 14.92
CA SER A 699 -3.26 -2.42 14.09
C SER A 699 -3.99 -3.73 13.77
N PHE A 700 -3.28 -4.87 13.72
CA PHE A 700 -3.84 -6.20 13.47
C PHE A 700 -4.50 -6.82 14.71
N LEU A 701 -3.98 -6.53 15.92
CA LEU A 701 -4.55 -7.01 17.19
C LEU A 701 -5.87 -6.29 17.56
N ALA A 702 -6.04 -5.04 17.10
CA ALA A 702 -7.25 -4.26 17.34
C ALA A 702 -8.42 -4.62 16.39
N SER A 703 -8.14 -5.15 15.18
CA SER A 703 -9.15 -5.42 14.14
C SER A 703 -9.88 -6.76 14.30
N THR A 704 -9.38 -7.68 15.13
CA THR A 704 -9.94 -9.03 15.29
C THR A 704 -11.09 -9.14 16.31
N GLY A 705 -11.54 -8.03 16.92
CA GLY A 705 -12.78 -7.95 17.72
C GLY A 705 -12.83 -8.80 18.99
N LYS A 706 -11.86 -9.70 19.23
CA LYS A 706 -11.86 -10.67 20.34
C LYS A 706 -11.06 -10.22 21.58
N ALA A 707 -10.40 -9.06 21.54
CA ALA A 707 -9.40 -8.67 22.54
C ALA A 707 -9.76 -7.44 23.40
N ILE A 708 -11.03 -7.01 23.42
CA ILE A 708 -11.44 -5.76 24.09
C ILE A 708 -11.26 -5.81 25.63
N ASN A 709 -11.13 -7.00 26.23
CA ASN A 709 -11.01 -7.18 27.68
C ASN A 709 -9.65 -7.75 28.15
N ASP A 710 -8.64 -7.81 27.29
CA ASP A 710 -7.32 -8.37 27.64
C ASP A 710 -6.41 -7.29 28.29
N PRO A 711 -5.98 -7.45 29.56
CA PRO A 711 -5.11 -6.50 30.26
C PRO A 711 -3.73 -6.34 29.60
N THR A 712 -3.29 -7.30 28.80
CA THR A 712 -2.01 -7.27 28.08
C THR A 712 -2.08 -6.31 26.89
N VAL A 713 -3.17 -6.32 26.11
CA VAL A 713 -3.40 -5.40 24.98
C VAL A 713 -3.52 -3.95 25.43
N LYS A 714 -4.07 -3.74 26.63
CA LYS A 714 -4.18 -2.43 27.30
C LYS A 714 -2.82 -1.82 27.66
N ASN A 715 -1.83 -2.64 28.03
CA ASN A 715 -0.46 -2.19 28.28
C ASN A 715 0.29 -1.86 26.97
N GLY A 716 -0.01 -2.59 25.89
CA GLY A 716 0.50 -2.28 24.53
C GLY A 716 0.08 -0.89 24.03
N LEU A 717 -1.18 -0.52 24.24
CA LEU A 717 -1.73 0.81 23.95
C LEU A 717 -1.11 1.93 24.82
N GLN A 718 -0.75 1.66 26.08
CA GLN A 718 -0.11 2.65 26.97
C GLN A 718 1.26 3.10 26.47
N ALA A 719 2.03 2.20 25.87
CA ALA A 719 3.36 2.56 25.36
C ALA A 719 3.31 3.24 23.99
N ILE A 720 2.27 2.98 23.19
CA ILE A 720 1.96 3.76 21.98
C ILE A 720 1.75 5.25 22.35
N VAL A 721 1.04 5.51 23.45
CA VAL A 721 0.79 6.87 23.95
C VAL A 721 2.07 7.52 24.50
N GLY A 722 2.93 6.74 25.17
CA GLY A 722 4.23 7.22 25.65
C GLY A 722 5.22 7.57 24.53
N ALA A 723 5.19 6.82 23.43
CA ALA A 723 6.07 6.99 22.27
C ALA A 723 5.64 8.10 21.28
N ALA A 724 4.44 8.66 21.43
CA ALA A 724 3.95 9.77 20.61
C ALA A 724 4.43 11.15 21.10
N GLY A 725 5.24 11.23 22.17
CA GLY A 725 5.78 12.49 22.69
C GLY A 725 4.78 13.36 23.47
N LEU A 726 3.74 12.76 24.08
CA LEU A 726 2.68 13.46 24.81
C LEU A 726 3.07 13.86 26.25
N GLY A 727 4.28 14.39 26.41
CA GLY A 727 4.88 14.72 27.71
C GLY A 727 4.33 16.00 28.34
N GLN A 728 3.13 15.91 28.94
CA GLN A 728 2.70 16.63 30.16
C GLN A 728 1.27 16.24 30.60
N ARG A 729 0.54 15.42 29.84
CA ARG A 729 -0.87 15.04 30.10
C ARG A 729 -1.15 13.52 30.05
N GLY A 730 -0.13 12.69 30.24
CA GLY A 730 -0.29 11.22 30.35
C GLY A 730 -1.14 10.76 31.55
N SER A 731 -1.41 11.64 32.52
CA SER A 731 -2.24 11.38 33.69
C SER A 731 -3.74 11.28 33.39
N GLU A 732 -4.22 11.90 32.31
CA GLU A 732 -5.64 11.93 31.92
C GLU A 732 -6.07 10.55 31.37
N LEU A 733 -5.16 9.83 30.69
CA LEU A 733 -5.38 8.46 30.25
C LEU A 733 -5.40 7.44 31.41
N LEU A 734 -4.69 7.72 32.52
CA LEU A 734 -4.67 6.86 33.71
C LEU A 734 -6.00 6.87 34.48
N VAL A 735 -6.75 7.98 34.43
CA VAL A 735 -8.12 8.08 34.96
C VAL A 735 -9.11 7.35 34.04
N ALA A 736 -8.96 7.50 32.72
CA ALA A 736 -9.83 6.90 31.70
C ALA A 736 -9.84 5.36 31.68
N ILE A 737 -8.81 4.72 32.22
CA ILE A 737 -8.69 3.26 32.33
C ILE A 737 -9.03 2.70 33.72
N GLY A 738 -9.55 3.55 34.62
CA GLY A 738 -10.14 3.17 35.90
C GLY A 738 -9.17 3.06 37.08
N LYS A 739 -8.00 3.72 37.05
CA LYS A 739 -6.97 3.58 38.10
C LYS A 739 -6.98 4.66 39.21
N VAL A 740 -7.79 5.71 39.12
CA VAL A 740 -7.94 6.73 40.18
C VAL A 740 -9.40 7.14 40.32
N ASP A 741 -9.85 7.34 41.55
CA ASP A 741 -11.22 7.71 41.88
C ASP A 741 -11.61 9.05 41.23
N ALA A 742 -12.72 9.04 40.50
CA ALA A 742 -13.25 10.18 39.74
C ALA A 742 -13.54 11.39 40.63
N ASP A 743 -13.79 11.17 41.93
CA ASP A 743 -14.11 12.22 42.89
C ASP A 743 -12.91 12.80 43.65
N SER A 744 -11.70 12.24 43.45
CA SER A 744 -10.49 12.81 44.03
C SER A 744 -10.13 14.16 43.41
N ALA A 745 -9.32 14.97 44.11
CA ALA A 745 -8.84 16.26 43.58
C ALA A 745 -8.06 16.14 42.26
N LEU A 746 -7.57 14.92 41.92
CA LEU A 746 -7.00 14.59 40.62
C LEU A 746 -8.01 14.03 39.59
N GLY A 747 -9.11 13.38 40.02
CA GLY A 747 -10.14 12.79 39.13
C GLY A 747 -11.03 13.82 38.43
N LYS A 748 -11.25 14.97 39.05
CA LYS A 748 -12.04 16.08 38.49
C LYS A 748 -11.33 16.88 37.38
N LEU A 749 -10.05 16.59 37.15
CA LEU A 749 -9.21 17.29 36.17
C LEU A 749 -9.03 16.53 34.84
N GLY A 750 -9.45 15.26 34.71
CA GLY A 750 -8.96 14.39 33.62
C GLY A 750 -9.94 13.35 33.05
N GLY A 751 -11.20 13.70 32.79
CA GLY A 751 -12.11 12.80 32.09
C GLY A 751 -12.36 13.28 30.67
N LYS A 752 -11.78 12.62 29.64
CA LYS A 752 -12.26 12.59 28.23
C LYS A 752 -11.31 11.83 27.24
N THR A 753 -11.89 10.90 26.46
CA THR A 753 -11.50 10.29 25.13
C THR A 753 -10.79 8.92 25.08
N ALA A 754 -11.45 7.90 24.49
CA ALA A 754 -10.88 6.95 23.51
C ALA A 754 -11.91 5.95 22.92
N GLY A 755 -11.98 5.84 21.59
CA GLY A 755 -12.67 4.75 20.90
C GLY A 755 -12.41 4.68 19.38
N LYS A 756 -11.71 3.61 18.96
CA LYS A 756 -11.49 3.07 17.59
C LYS A 756 -10.36 3.67 16.74
N VAL A 757 -9.30 2.87 16.57
CA VAL A 757 -8.06 3.15 15.83
C VAL A 757 -7.89 2.11 14.71
N LEU A 758 -8.40 2.40 13.52
CA LEU A 758 -8.03 1.66 12.29
C LEU A 758 -7.77 2.55 11.06
N GLY A 759 -7.94 3.88 11.15
CA GLY A 759 -7.54 4.86 10.12
C GLY A 759 -6.58 5.95 10.62
N ALA A 760 -6.04 5.81 11.83
CA ALA A 760 -5.62 6.94 12.65
C ALA A 760 -4.17 7.42 12.46
N VAL A 761 -3.29 6.68 11.76
CA VAL A 761 -1.87 7.07 11.71
C VAL A 761 -1.60 8.25 10.77
N GLY A 762 -2.37 8.40 9.69
CA GLY A 762 -2.42 9.65 8.92
C GLY A 762 -3.24 10.72 9.65
N ALA A 763 -4.43 10.34 10.13
CA ALA A 763 -5.40 11.25 10.74
C ALA A 763 -4.92 11.93 12.04
N ALA A 764 -4.06 11.28 12.84
CA ALA A 764 -3.59 11.84 14.11
C ALA A 764 -2.51 12.93 13.92
N LEU A 765 -1.73 12.86 12.83
CA LEU A 765 -0.71 13.87 12.53
C LEU A 765 -1.33 15.17 12.01
N ASP A 766 -2.45 14.97 11.36
CA ASP A 766 -3.27 15.95 10.72
C ASP A 766 -3.95 16.83 11.78
N VAL A 767 -4.69 16.21 12.70
CA VAL A 767 -5.63 16.86 13.66
C VAL A 767 -4.98 17.93 14.55
N TRP A 768 -3.66 17.87 14.78
CA TRP A 768 -2.98 18.74 15.75
C TRP A 768 -2.64 20.14 15.19
N SER A 769 -2.34 20.28 13.89
CA SER A 769 -2.01 21.54 13.20
C SER A 769 -3.21 22.44 12.91
N MET A 770 -4.41 21.87 12.93
CA MET A 770 -5.69 22.55 12.76
C MET A 770 -6.05 23.46 13.93
N GLY A 771 -5.79 23.00 15.17
CA GLY A 771 -6.11 23.76 16.38
C GLY A 771 -5.33 25.06 16.54
N GLU A 772 -4.10 25.12 15.98
CA GLU A 772 -3.23 26.29 16.06
C GLU A 772 -3.51 27.30 14.92
N SER A 773 -3.82 26.80 13.71
CA SER A 773 -4.08 27.64 12.53
C SER A 773 -5.44 28.33 12.55
N PHE A 774 -6.48 27.67 13.09
CA PHE A 774 -7.77 28.31 13.33
C PHE A 774 -7.72 29.28 14.50
N ALA A 775 -6.96 28.97 15.57
CA ALA A 775 -6.77 29.89 16.69
C ALA A 775 -5.93 31.14 16.35
N SER A 776 -5.25 31.16 15.20
CA SER A 776 -4.47 32.29 14.70
C SER A 776 -5.13 33.07 13.55
N GLY A 777 -6.35 32.71 13.14
CA GLY A 777 -7.07 33.39 12.05
C GLY A 777 -6.53 33.16 10.63
N ASP A 778 -5.61 32.20 10.42
CA ASP A 778 -5.03 31.87 9.10
C ASP A 778 -5.83 30.74 8.41
N ILE A 779 -7.01 31.12 7.90
CA ILE A 779 -7.98 30.22 7.27
C ILE A 779 -7.40 29.49 6.03
N PRO A 780 -6.67 30.14 5.10
CA PRO A 780 -6.03 29.44 3.97
C PRO A 780 -5.01 28.38 4.41
N SER A 781 -4.24 28.64 5.48
CA SER A 781 -3.34 27.63 6.04
C SER A 781 -4.06 26.51 6.77
N GLY A 782 -5.14 26.81 7.51
CA GLY A 782 -5.97 25.83 8.20
C GLY A 782 -6.70 24.86 7.24
N VAL A 783 -6.96 25.27 5.99
CA VAL A 783 -7.55 24.43 4.94
C VAL A 783 -6.50 23.64 4.15
N LEU A 784 -5.27 24.15 4.02
CA LEU A 784 -4.13 23.38 3.51
C LEU A 784 -3.67 22.30 4.49
N TYR A 785 -3.69 22.60 5.80
CA TYR A 785 -3.69 21.58 6.86
C TYR A 785 -5.06 20.89 6.94
N GLY A 786 -5.84 20.93 5.86
CA GLY A 786 -7.17 20.34 5.72
C GLY A 786 -7.20 19.17 4.75
N THR A 787 -6.29 19.07 3.80
CA THR A 787 -5.91 17.75 3.24
C THR A 787 -5.31 16.84 4.32
N SER A 788 -4.88 17.49 5.41
CA SER A 788 -4.33 16.93 6.63
C SER A 788 -4.97 17.52 7.91
N ALA A 789 -6.29 17.79 7.97
CA ALA A 789 -7.08 17.90 9.25
C ALA A 789 -8.41 18.65 9.26
N ALA A 790 -8.61 19.81 8.66
CA ALA A 790 -9.98 20.34 8.49
C ALA A 790 -10.80 19.52 7.48
N GLY A 791 -10.14 18.76 6.61
CA GLY A 791 -10.65 17.61 5.90
C GLY A 791 -10.00 16.31 6.38
N GLY A 792 -9.50 16.24 7.62
CA GLY A 792 -8.91 15.03 8.18
C GLY A 792 -9.92 13.91 8.36
N LEU A 793 -11.19 14.25 8.65
CA LEU A 793 -12.29 13.28 8.56
C LEU A 793 -12.66 12.98 7.11
N MET A 794 -12.51 13.94 6.20
CA MET A 794 -12.91 13.83 4.79
C MET A 794 -11.88 13.10 3.91
N ALA A 795 -10.59 13.19 4.23
CA ALA A 795 -9.47 12.55 3.55
C ALA A 795 -9.16 11.15 4.12
N THR A 796 -9.59 10.85 5.36
CA THR A 796 -9.51 9.48 5.93
C THR A 796 -10.41 8.47 5.23
N PHE A 797 -11.37 8.93 4.44
CA PHE A 797 -12.23 8.09 3.59
C PHE A 797 -11.49 7.60 2.35
N GLY A 798 -10.35 6.92 2.53
CA GLY A 798 -9.51 6.42 1.43
C GLY A 798 -10.26 5.58 0.39
N ALA A 799 -9.56 5.08 -0.63
CA ALA A 799 -10.11 4.33 -1.78
C ALA A 799 -10.96 3.07 -1.44
N GLY A 800 -11.23 2.77 -0.17
CA GLY A 800 -12.07 1.68 0.32
C GLY A 800 -13.24 2.06 1.23
N SER A 801 -13.62 3.34 1.42
CA SER A 801 -14.87 3.72 2.12
C SER A 801 -15.94 4.29 1.18
N MET A 802 -17.22 4.20 1.57
CA MET A 802 -18.38 4.69 0.81
C MET A 802 -18.37 6.22 0.60
N ALA A 803 -17.55 6.97 1.36
CA ALA A 803 -17.46 8.43 1.31
C ALA A 803 -16.26 8.98 0.49
N GLY A 804 -15.57 8.12 -0.27
CA GLY A 804 -14.34 8.44 -1.01
C GLY A 804 -14.28 9.79 -1.77
N PRO A 805 -14.78 9.88 -3.02
CA PRO A 805 -14.58 11.04 -3.92
C PRO A 805 -15.14 12.38 -3.41
N ILE A 806 -15.93 12.35 -2.35
CA ILE A 806 -16.54 13.52 -1.73
C ILE A 806 -15.54 14.26 -0.82
N GLY A 807 -14.58 13.53 -0.25
CA GLY A 807 -13.57 14.03 0.67
C GLY A 807 -12.73 15.19 0.15
N ILE A 808 -12.21 15.03 -1.07
CA ILE A 808 -11.37 16.01 -1.77
C ILE A 808 -12.21 17.24 -2.18
N GLY A 809 -13.49 17.05 -2.48
CA GLY A 809 -14.45 18.07 -2.87
C GLY A 809 -14.65 19.20 -1.86
N LEU A 810 -14.75 18.85 -0.57
CA LEU A 810 -14.98 19.83 0.49
C LEU A 810 -13.74 20.66 0.83
N VAL A 811 -12.54 20.13 0.58
CA VAL A 811 -11.31 20.92 0.61
C VAL A 811 -11.38 22.01 -0.47
N VAL A 812 -11.89 21.72 -1.66
CA VAL A 812 -11.89 22.67 -2.79
C VAL A 812 -12.83 23.87 -2.54
N VAL A 813 -14.02 23.61 -1.98
CA VAL A 813 -15.01 24.64 -1.62
C VAL A 813 -14.42 25.68 -0.66
N SER A 814 -13.50 25.25 0.22
CA SER A 814 -12.87 26.08 1.23
C SER A 814 -11.59 26.78 0.75
N VAL A 815 -10.79 26.21 -0.16
CA VAL A 815 -9.54 26.85 -0.66
C VAL A 815 -9.79 27.89 -1.78
N ILE A 816 -10.75 27.69 -2.69
CA ILE A 816 -10.92 28.58 -3.87
C ILE A 816 -11.61 29.92 -3.50
N GLY A 817 -12.02 30.12 -2.25
CA GLY A 817 -12.60 31.38 -1.77
C GLY A 817 -13.99 31.69 -2.34
N LEU A 818 -14.59 30.77 -3.09
CA LEU A 818 -15.95 30.91 -3.63
C LEU A 818 -17.04 30.55 -2.59
N GLY A 819 -16.70 29.90 -1.46
CA GLY A 819 -17.68 29.15 -0.66
C GLY A 819 -17.90 29.49 0.82
N ILE A 820 -17.42 30.63 1.36
CA ILE A 820 -17.81 31.08 2.74
C ILE A 820 -18.23 32.56 2.79
N TRP A 821 -17.80 33.40 1.84
CA TRP A 821 -18.19 34.82 1.84
C TRP A 821 -19.44 35.12 1.00
N ASN A 822 -19.75 34.28 0.00
CA ASN A 822 -21.01 34.36 -0.75
C ASN A 822 -22.16 33.56 -0.09
N SER A 823 -21.87 32.67 0.87
CA SER A 823 -22.89 31.86 1.55
C SER A 823 -23.81 32.69 2.46
N VAL A 824 -23.34 33.83 2.98
CA VAL A 824 -24.17 34.83 3.68
C VAL A 824 -25.24 35.43 2.74
N LYS A 825 -24.94 35.57 1.44
CA LYS A 825 -25.89 36.05 0.43
C LYS A 825 -26.82 34.97 -0.12
N GLU A 826 -26.53 33.68 0.13
CA GLU A 826 -27.26 32.54 -0.42
C GLU A 826 -27.87 31.59 0.62
N ALA A 827 -27.69 31.83 1.93
CA ALA A 827 -28.19 30.96 3.00
C ALA A 827 -29.70 30.70 2.96
N ASN A 828 -30.48 31.63 2.40
CA ASN A 828 -31.93 31.46 2.19
C ASN A 828 -32.25 30.32 1.19
N LYS A 829 -31.27 29.88 0.39
CA LYS A 829 -31.39 28.68 -0.47
C LYS A 829 -31.35 27.38 0.33
N HIS A 830 -30.87 27.39 1.58
CA HIS A 830 -30.73 26.23 2.46
C HIS A 830 -31.77 26.17 3.59
N GLU A 831 -32.86 26.93 3.46
CA GLU A 831 -34.05 26.78 4.30
C GLU A 831 -34.81 25.49 3.92
N PRO A 832 -35.59 24.88 4.84
CA PRO A 832 -36.33 23.65 4.59
C PRO A 832 -37.22 23.64 3.33
N GLY A 833 -37.69 24.81 2.90
CA GLY A 833 -38.51 24.98 1.69
C GLY A 833 -37.71 25.23 0.40
N SER A 834 -36.40 25.48 0.49
CA SER A 834 -35.57 25.99 -0.60
C SER A 834 -34.52 24.98 -1.09
N ASP A 835 -34.03 24.08 -0.24
CA ASP A 835 -33.06 23.02 -0.60
C ASP A 835 -33.69 21.62 -0.75
N GLY A 836 -35.01 21.54 -0.79
CA GLY A 836 -35.73 20.26 -0.81
C GLY A 836 -35.56 19.44 0.48
N GLY A 837 -35.24 20.08 1.60
CA GLY A 837 -35.05 19.48 2.91
C GLY A 837 -33.68 18.83 3.13
N ALA A 838 -32.69 19.16 2.29
CA ALA A 838 -31.34 18.58 2.39
C ALA A 838 -30.68 18.92 3.74
N SER A 839 -30.73 20.17 4.19
CA SER A 839 -30.16 20.62 5.47
C SER A 839 -30.81 19.94 6.67
N LEU A 840 -32.14 19.78 6.61
CA LEU A 840 -32.91 19.08 7.64
C LEU A 840 -32.45 17.61 7.77
N ARG A 841 -32.45 16.87 6.65
CA ARG A 841 -32.05 15.45 6.62
C ARG A 841 -30.59 15.26 6.96
N PHE A 842 -29.73 16.19 6.52
CA PHE A 842 -28.32 16.18 6.88
C PHE A 842 -28.17 16.30 8.39
N LEU A 843 -28.73 17.34 9.02
CA LEU A 843 -28.64 17.55 10.47
C LEU A 843 -29.28 16.42 11.30
N GLN A 844 -30.32 15.77 10.80
CA GLN A 844 -30.95 14.60 11.45
C GLN A 844 -29.98 13.41 11.61
N ASN A 845 -28.93 13.29 10.80
CA ASN A 845 -27.91 12.25 10.98
C ASN A 845 -27.12 12.42 12.30
N ALA A 846 -27.13 13.61 12.90
CA ALA A 846 -26.62 13.81 14.26
C ALA A 846 -27.48 13.14 15.35
N GLY A 847 -28.70 12.71 15.03
CA GLY A 847 -29.71 12.25 15.99
C GLY A 847 -30.59 13.39 16.55
N ILE A 848 -30.48 14.60 15.98
CA ILE A 848 -31.36 15.72 16.31
C ILE A 848 -32.75 15.41 15.75
N SER A 849 -33.77 15.54 16.61
CA SER A 849 -35.18 15.31 16.28
C SER A 849 -35.63 16.24 15.16
N GLU A 850 -36.58 15.80 14.35
CA GLU A 850 -37.10 16.58 13.22
C GLU A 850 -37.57 17.99 13.63
N ALA A 851 -38.30 18.10 14.75
CA ALA A 851 -38.76 19.38 15.26
C ALA A 851 -37.61 20.32 15.66
N ALA A 852 -36.55 19.81 16.29
CA ALA A 852 -35.39 20.62 16.65
C ALA A 852 -34.54 20.96 15.42
N ALA A 853 -34.34 20.00 14.52
CA ALA A 853 -33.59 20.20 13.28
C ALA A 853 -34.26 21.27 12.42
N GLN A 854 -35.60 21.25 12.28
CA GLN A 854 -36.38 22.22 11.52
C GLN A 854 -36.16 23.66 12.00
N GLU A 855 -36.07 23.86 13.32
CA GLU A 855 -35.77 25.17 13.88
C GLU A 855 -34.31 25.57 13.66
N LEU A 856 -33.36 24.64 13.81
CA LEU A 856 -31.93 24.92 13.70
C LEU A 856 -31.44 25.16 12.26
N VAL A 857 -32.13 24.61 11.25
CA VAL A 857 -31.82 24.90 9.84
C VAL A 857 -32.50 26.16 9.32
N ASN A 858 -33.42 26.75 10.09
CA ASN A 858 -34.06 28.02 9.72
C ASN A 858 -33.08 29.19 9.88
N GLN A 859 -32.78 29.87 8.77
CA GLN A 859 -31.72 30.88 8.67
C GLN A 859 -32.18 32.33 8.88
N ASN A 860 -33.39 32.56 9.44
CA ASN A 860 -33.95 33.89 9.74
C ASN A 860 -32.89 34.90 10.28
N GLY A 861 -32.37 35.78 9.40
CA GLY A 861 -31.24 36.66 9.71
C GLY A 861 -30.43 36.99 8.44
N LYS A 862 -29.14 37.36 8.59
CA LYS A 862 -28.23 37.55 7.44
C LYS A 862 -27.68 36.23 6.87
N GLY A 863 -28.21 35.07 7.26
CA GLY A 863 -27.84 33.80 6.63
C GLY A 863 -26.72 33.01 7.31
N HIS A 864 -26.61 33.09 8.64
CA HIS A 864 -25.64 32.29 9.40
C HIS A 864 -26.32 31.14 10.14
N SER A 865 -25.81 29.91 9.99
CA SER A 865 -26.31 28.78 10.78
C SER A 865 -26.13 29.02 12.28
N PRO A 866 -27.16 28.78 13.12
CA PRO A 866 -27.03 28.87 14.57
C PRO A 866 -26.26 27.68 15.16
N VAL A 867 -26.10 26.58 14.41
CA VAL A 867 -25.47 25.33 14.89
C VAL A 867 -24.00 25.52 15.28
N PRO A 868 -23.11 26.14 14.47
CA PRO A 868 -21.73 26.39 14.88
C PRO A 868 -21.59 27.17 16.19
N LEU A 869 -22.48 28.12 16.47
CA LEU A 869 -22.46 28.89 17.71
C LEU A 869 -22.88 28.04 18.92
N LEU A 870 -23.83 27.12 18.73
CA LEU A 870 -24.22 26.14 19.75
C LEU A 870 -23.09 25.15 20.03
N LEU A 871 -22.34 24.71 19.00
CA LEU A 871 -21.18 23.85 19.17
C LEU A 871 -20.04 24.58 19.90
N ARG A 872 -19.79 25.85 19.55
CA ARG A 872 -18.84 26.70 20.27
C ARG A 872 -19.24 26.90 21.73
N TYR A 873 -20.54 27.06 22.00
CA TYR A 873 -21.05 27.07 23.36
C TYR A 873 -20.79 25.73 24.07
N ALA A 874 -21.10 24.60 23.45
CA ALA A 874 -20.82 23.26 24.00
C ALA A 874 -19.33 23.04 24.33
N GLU A 875 -18.44 23.50 23.46
CA GLU A 875 -16.99 23.49 23.67
C GLU A 875 -16.60 24.30 24.92
N HIS A 876 -17.13 25.52 25.09
CA HIS A 876 -16.92 26.31 26.31
C HIS A 876 -17.50 25.67 27.57
N LYS A 877 -18.51 24.80 27.43
CA LYS A 877 -19.04 23.96 28.52
C LYS A 877 -18.22 22.69 28.73
N GLY A 878 -17.16 22.48 27.95
CA GLY A 878 -16.22 21.38 28.08
C GLY A 878 -16.61 20.11 27.35
N LEU A 879 -17.62 20.14 26.46
CA LEU A 879 -18.00 18.99 25.64
C LEU A 879 -17.10 18.89 24.41
N ASP A 880 -16.75 17.66 24.03
CA ASP A 880 -16.01 17.38 22.80
C ASP A 880 -16.91 16.57 21.84
N MET A 881 -17.31 17.18 20.74
CA MET A 881 -18.26 16.59 19.78
C MET A 881 -17.73 15.36 19.04
N GLN A 882 -16.41 15.09 19.12
CA GLN A 882 -15.85 13.85 18.59
C GLN A 882 -16.13 12.64 19.49
N LYS A 883 -16.56 12.87 20.74
CA LYS A 883 -16.95 11.81 21.66
C LYS A 883 -18.43 11.48 21.52
N PRO A 884 -18.78 10.21 21.25
CA PRO A 884 -20.17 9.79 21.15
C PRO A 884 -21.01 10.15 22.39
N GLU A 885 -20.45 10.05 23.60
CA GLU A 885 -21.17 10.40 24.83
C GLU A 885 -21.47 11.90 24.96
N ASP A 886 -20.51 12.78 24.63
CA ASP A 886 -20.70 14.23 24.71
C ASP A 886 -21.60 14.72 23.57
N GLN A 887 -21.41 14.20 22.36
CA GLN A 887 -22.27 14.48 21.22
C GLN A 887 -23.72 14.08 21.54
N LYS A 888 -23.92 12.88 22.12
CA LYS A 888 -25.24 12.43 22.54
C LYS A 888 -25.84 13.34 23.60
N LYS A 889 -25.09 13.78 24.61
CA LYS A 889 -25.56 14.76 25.60
C LYS A 889 -26.00 16.07 24.96
N PHE A 890 -25.22 16.59 24.02
CA PHE A 890 -25.55 17.80 23.28
C PHE A 890 -26.85 17.65 22.47
N VAL A 891 -27.00 16.52 21.77
CA VAL A 891 -28.21 16.21 20.99
C VAL A 891 -29.42 15.99 21.87
N ASP A 892 -29.28 15.24 22.96
CA ASP A 892 -30.35 15.03 23.93
C ASP A 892 -30.77 16.39 24.53
N TRP A 893 -29.82 17.27 24.87
CA TRP A 893 -30.11 18.62 25.35
C TRP A 893 -30.95 19.45 24.37
N LEU A 894 -30.63 19.41 23.07
CA LEU A 894 -31.42 20.07 22.03
C LEU A 894 -32.81 19.45 21.87
N ASN A 895 -32.89 18.11 21.85
CA ASN A 895 -34.13 17.37 21.63
C ASN A 895 -35.16 17.52 22.76
N HIS A 896 -34.72 17.81 23.99
CA HIS A 896 -35.60 18.03 25.13
C HIS A 896 -36.10 19.49 25.24
N MET A 897 -35.65 20.41 24.38
CA MET A 897 -36.13 21.79 24.40
C MET A 897 -37.56 21.89 23.85
N PRO A 898 -38.50 22.55 24.56
CA PRO A 898 -39.80 22.86 23.98
C PRO A 898 -39.65 23.75 22.74
N HIS A 899 -40.46 23.48 21.73
CA HIS A 899 -40.35 24.11 20.41
C HIS A 899 -40.38 25.65 20.45
N ASP A 900 -41.33 26.24 21.19
CA ASP A 900 -41.46 27.70 21.35
C ASP A 900 -40.21 28.36 21.96
N LYS A 901 -39.51 27.63 22.82
CA LYS A 901 -38.31 28.09 23.52
C LYS A 901 -37.09 27.99 22.61
N LEU A 902 -37.00 26.92 21.82
CA LEU A 902 -35.94 26.73 20.83
C LEU A 902 -36.03 27.79 19.72
N VAL A 903 -37.24 28.15 19.28
CA VAL A 903 -37.48 29.29 18.37
C VAL A 903 -36.89 30.58 18.96
N ASN A 904 -37.19 30.89 20.23
CA ASN A 904 -36.68 32.11 20.87
C ASN A 904 -35.15 32.10 21.05
N LEU A 905 -34.58 30.94 21.37
CA LEU A 905 -33.13 30.76 21.48
C LEU A 905 -32.46 30.97 20.11
N ARG A 906 -32.99 30.34 19.06
CA ARG A 906 -32.51 30.50 17.68
C ARG A 906 -32.50 31.96 17.24
N ASP A 907 -33.58 32.70 17.46
CA ASP A 907 -33.66 34.11 17.03
C ASP A 907 -32.59 34.98 17.72
N ARG A 908 -32.26 34.67 18.99
CA ARG A 908 -31.17 35.34 19.72
C ARG A 908 -29.79 34.93 19.21
N LEU A 909 -29.60 33.67 18.84
CA LEU A 909 -28.35 33.18 18.23
C LEU A 909 -28.10 33.89 16.89
N HIS A 910 -29.13 34.04 16.05
CA HIS A 910 -29.04 34.78 14.80
C HIS A 910 -28.62 36.24 15.02
N GLN A 911 -29.19 36.91 16.01
CA GLN A 911 -28.78 38.27 16.37
C GLN A 911 -27.32 38.35 16.84
N THR A 912 -26.83 37.34 17.58
CA THR A 912 -25.41 37.24 17.95
C THR A 912 -24.52 37.06 16.72
N LEU A 913 -24.94 36.21 15.79
CA LEU A 913 -24.20 35.93 14.55
C LEU A 913 -24.15 37.15 13.64
N ASP A 914 -25.25 37.88 13.50
CA ASP A 914 -25.34 39.13 12.75
C ASP A 914 -24.42 40.22 13.33
N TYR A 915 -24.26 40.26 14.65
CA TYR A 915 -23.33 41.18 15.32
C TYR A 915 -21.86 40.78 15.12
N ASN A 916 -21.59 39.47 15.11
CA ASN A 916 -20.23 38.95 15.01
C ASN A 916 -19.75 38.73 13.57
N ASP A 917 -20.63 38.90 12.58
CA ASP A 917 -20.39 38.59 11.15
C ASP A 917 -20.06 37.10 10.95
N GLY A 918 -20.78 36.22 11.68
CA GLY A 918 -20.56 34.78 11.68
C GLY A 918 -19.24 34.30 12.30
N ASN A 919 -18.39 35.20 12.81
CA ASN A 919 -17.11 34.83 13.42
C ASN A 919 -17.32 34.33 14.87
N MET A 920 -17.12 33.02 15.07
CA MET A 920 -17.30 32.33 16.36
C MET A 920 -16.19 32.67 17.39
N GLU A 921 -15.03 33.19 16.97
CA GLU A 921 -13.97 33.63 17.89
C GLU A 921 -14.39 34.83 18.74
N LYS A 922 -15.31 35.65 18.22
CA LYS A 922 -15.90 36.77 18.95
C LYS A 922 -16.92 36.32 20.02
N PHE A 923 -17.05 35.01 20.25
CA PHE A 923 -17.89 34.42 21.29
C PHE A 923 -17.03 33.69 22.34
N PRO A 924 -16.48 34.43 23.33
CA PRO A 924 -15.64 33.86 24.38
C PRO A 924 -16.46 33.13 25.46
N ALA A 925 -15.78 32.35 26.30
CA ALA A 925 -16.40 31.69 27.46
C ALA A 925 -17.04 32.71 28.42
N ALA A 926 -16.33 33.79 28.71
CA ALA A 926 -16.80 34.90 29.53
C ALA A 926 -16.11 36.21 29.10
N LYS A 927 -16.72 37.33 29.45
CA LYS A 927 -16.14 38.67 29.28
C LYS A 927 -16.53 39.60 30.43
N GLU A 928 -15.86 40.75 30.49
CA GLU A 928 -16.13 41.76 31.51
C GLU A 928 -17.59 42.26 31.42
N GLY A 929 -18.27 42.34 32.58
CA GLY A 929 -19.65 42.80 32.69
C GLY A 929 -20.72 41.73 32.49
N ASP A 930 -20.33 40.47 32.24
CA ASP A 930 -21.26 39.35 32.11
C ASP A 930 -22.11 39.13 33.36
N ASP A 931 -21.58 39.45 34.55
CA ASP A 931 -22.26 39.39 35.84
C ASP A 931 -23.48 40.31 35.92
N ARG A 932 -23.38 41.53 35.38
CA ARG A 932 -24.44 42.56 35.37
C ARG A 932 -25.35 42.48 34.15
N TRP A 933 -24.97 41.73 33.13
CA TRP A 933 -25.76 41.56 31.91
C TRP A 933 -27.09 40.83 32.17
N LYS A 934 -28.16 41.27 31.50
CA LYS A 934 -29.51 40.68 31.59
C LYS A 934 -30.04 40.32 30.19
N PRO A 935 -30.72 39.16 30.02
CA PRO A 935 -31.28 38.71 28.74
C PRO A 935 -32.39 39.60 28.17
N VAL A 936 -33.02 40.41 29.02
CA VAL A 936 -34.07 41.36 28.67
C VAL A 936 -33.75 42.69 29.33
N GLN A 937 -33.79 43.77 28.55
CA GLN A 937 -33.61 45.14 29.04
C GLN A 937 -34.84 45.98 28.75
N LYS A 938 -35.22 46.80 29.73
CA LYS A 938 -36.32 47.76 29.60
C LYS A 938 -35.80 49.01 28.90
N VAL A 939 -36.25 49.21 27.66
CA VAL A 939 -35.91 50.40 26.87
C VAL A 939 -37.12 51.36 26.90
N PRO A 940 -36.92 52.66 27.19
CA PRO A 940 -37.99 53.64 27.11
C PRO A 940 -38.54 53.73 25.68
N THR A 941 -39.85 53.64 25.49
CA THR A 941 -40.46 53.99 24.20
C THR A 941 -40.52 55.51 24.13
N GLY A 942 -39.70 56.14 23.29
CA GLY A 942 -39.40 57.57 23.36
C GLY A 942 -40.64 58.49 23.36
N GLY A 943 -40.77 59.30 24.42
CA GLY A 943 -41.76 60.39 24.57
C GLY A 943 -42.16 60.64 26.04
N PRO A 944 -42.49 61.88 26.46
CA PRO A 944 -42.92 62.14 27.84
C PRO A 944 -44.28 61.48 28.10
N GLY A 945 -44.29 60.40 28.90
CA GLY A 945 -45.51 59.72 29.35
C GLY A 945 -45.71 58.27 28.87
N TYR A 946 -44.77 57.66 28.16
CA TYR A 946 -44.90 56.27 27.69
C TYR A 946 -44.00 55.28 28.43
N GLY A 947 -44.50 54.04 28.54
CA GLY A 947 -43.92 52.95 29.32
C GLY A 947 -42.60 52.39 28.78
N THR A 948 -42.08 51.36 29.46
CA THR A 948 -40.88 50.63 29.00
C THR A 948 -41.29 49.46 28.12
N MET A 949 -40.57 49.24 27.01
CA MET A 949 -40.65 47.99 26.25
C MET A 949 -39.51 47.07 26.66
N ASP A 950 -39.82 45.80 26.86
CA ASP A 950 -38.82 44.76 27.08
C ASP A 950 -38.18 44.40 25.74
N VAL A 951 -36.86 44.57 25.65
CA VAL A 951 -36.06 44.23 24.47
C VAL A 951 -35.18 43.03 24.80
N ASN A 952 -35.28 42.00 23.98
CA ASN A 952 -34.44 40.82 24.06
C ASN A 952 -33.02 41.16 23.61
N ILE A 953 -32.03 40.88 24.46
CA ILE A 953 -30.63 41.16 24.15
C ILE A 953 -29.94 39.86 23.74
N PRO A 954 -29.18 39.85 22.63
CA PRO A 954 -28.42 38.67 22.19
C PRO A 954 -27.24 38.40 23.13
N PRO A 955 -26.95 37.12 23.44
CA PRO A 955 -25.77 36.75 24.21
C PRO A 955 -24.51 36.93 23.38
N SER A 956 -23.42 37.35 24.00
CA SER A 956 -22.13 37.58 23.34
C SER A 956 -20.96 36.87 24.03
N SER A 957 -21.28 35.95 24.95
CA SER A 957 -20.35 35.02 25.60
C SER A 957 -21.14 33.78 26.07
N ALA A 958 -20.44 32.68 26.39
CA ALA A 958 -21.08 31.49 26.94
C ALA A 958 -21.74 31.77 28.31
N ALA A 959 -21.14 32.62 29.16
CA ALA A 959 -21.74 33.04 30.42
C ALA A 959 -23.05 33.84 30.24
N GLN A 960 -23.17 34.66 29.19
CA GLN A 960 -24.43 35.31 28.85
C GLN A 960 -25.44 34.31 28.27
N MET A 961 -24.99 33.30 27.52
CA MET A 961 -25.85 32.22 27.02
C MET A 961 -26.51 31.45 28.16
N ASP A 962 -25.77 31.12 29.23
CA ASP A 962 -26.32 30.47 30.42
C ASP A 962 -27.50 31.28 31.02
N LYS A 963 -27.39 32.62 31.03
CA LYS A 963 -28.45 33.51 31.49
C LYS A 963 -29.64 33.55 30.54
N VAL A 964 -29.43 33.51 29.22
CA VAL A 964 -30.51 33.40 28.23
C VAL A 964 -31.27 32.10 28.43
N LEU A 965 -30.57 30.97 28.52
CA LEU A 965 -31.17 29.65 28.74
C LEU A 965 -32.00 29.64 30.03
N THR A 966 -31.43 30.15 31.12
CA THR A 966 -32.12 30.25 32.42
C THR A 966 -33.38 31.12 32.32
N HIS A 967 -33.31 32.27 31.64
CA HIS A 967 -34.46 33.16 31.44
C HIS A 967 -35.57 32.51 30.61
N LEU A 968 -35.19 31.73 29.60
CA LEU A 968 -36.12 30.91 28.85
C LEU A 968 -36.61 29.71 29.65
N GLY A 969 -36.10 29.41 30.84
CA GLY A 969 -36.46 28.19 31.58
C GLY A 969 -35.98 26.92 30.88
N LEU A 970 -34.89 27.02 30.11
CA LEU A 970 -34.18 25.92 29.49
C LEU A 970 -33.02 25.49 30.39
N PRO A 971 -32.68 24.18 30.44
CA PRO A 971 -31.52 23.72 31.19
C PRO A 971 -30.24 24.27 30.56
N VAL A 972 -29.29 24.67 31.42
CA VAL A 972 -27.93 25.01 30.99
C VAL A 972 -27.20 23.72 30.63
N LEU A 973 -26.45 23.73 29.53
CA LEU A 973 -25.67 22.57 29.11
C LEU A 973 -24.53 22.33 30.13
N THR A 974 -24.43 21.12 30.65
CA THR A 974 -23.41 20.74 31.65
C THR A 974 -22.58 19.57 31.13
N PRO A 975 -21.26 19.53 31.40
CA PRO A 975 -20.37 18.48 30.90
C PRO A 975 -20.66 17.08 31.45
#